data_AF-A0A151H5A7-F1
#
_entry.id   AF-A0A151H5A7-F1
#
_cell.length_a   1.000
_cell.length_b   1.000
_cell.length_c   1.000
_cell.angle_alpha   90.00
_cell.angle_beta   90.00
_cell.angle_gamma   90.00
#
_symmetry.space_group_name_H-M   'P 1'
#
loop_
_entity.id
_entity.type
_entity.pdbx_description
1 polymer ?
#
loop_
_entity_poly.entity_id
_entity_poly.type
_entity_poly.pdbx_seq_one_letter_code
_entity_poly.pdbx_strand_id
1 'polypeptide(L)'
;EAGVVETTLRVYRRCLMLLPEKVEDFIAYLQSPEVGRYDDAARLLAEVVNDESSETQRTKHELWLELCDLVCKHPREIKSLRAEAVLRSGISRFSDQVGKLWCALASHFVRLGQLEKTRDVFEEALCGVGTLHDLALVYDAFVQFEESLLAAKMKELEDEENAGPDCAASEDAADRRERKRRRKEKKKQQSEEVDFLMTRLEFLTERRPLLVSSCKLRQNPHNVHEWLARVDLFKGDTAKEVETFSEAVATVDPQQAVGRVSVLWIAFARYYEDRGDLPNARLIFEKATKARVRTVDELASIWCEAVEMELRREEWKRALELVRRAISRPRDADPDSAQAKLFRSVKLWSLAADVEEMTGSPETVRLCYNKMFQLKVITPQLVINYAHFLEEHRFFEESFKVYERGIAAFCWPHLNDLWLMYLTKFVSRYGSSKLERARELFQQATASVPAQHAKRFFLLYAKLEEEFGLAKHALTIYQAATKAVPQEEKLDMYLIYIARTTELLGVARTRQIYEEAIENLPEKQARDMCLRYAAVEKGLGEVDRCRAIYEHCSQMCDPSRDPEFWKAWKDFEVSYGNEETFKDMLRVKRSVQAQYSQVHQNVSELADTDAPAAVLNPLAAAEKELKEEEEAKRKLEMREKALEEQLYLKKKKELDDAEIAQAEEEFKRVQDMRARARMLASLPPDAPFFLAVSGFQGVRPGYIFHRGAQGLGYYLDERQVGNDFVSAREKAFITDARPGARSRAEGGDRERHEEVDIDLEGDVPDEVFGNLAAEAKEMRRNKE
;
A
#
# COMPACT_ATOMS: atom_id res chain seq x y z
N GLU A 1 62.46 52.01 -27.04
CA GLU A 1 61.23 51.91 -26.21
C GLU A 1 61.36 52.56 -24.82
N ALA A 2 62.26 52.11 -23.95
CA ALA A 2 62.26 52.38 -22.48
C ALA A 2 61.81 53.79 -21.98
N GLY A 3 62.26 54.88 -22.61
CA GLY A 3 61.88 56.24 -22.21
C GLY A 3 60.39 56.57 -22.38
N VAL A 4 59.69 55.90 -23.31
CA VAL A 4 58.24 56.06 -23.53
C VAL A 4 57.46 55.53 -22.33
N VAL A 5 57.86 54.39 -21.78
CA VAL A 5 57.21 53.78 -20.61
C VAL A 5 57.35 54.69 -19.38
N GLU A 6 58.52 55.30 -19.17
CA GLU A 6 58.69 56.26 -18.07
C GLU A 6 57.86 57.54 -18.23
N THR A 7 57.62 58.01 -19.46
CA THR A 7 56.76 59.18 -19.69
C THR A 7 55.27 58.82 -19.57
N THR A 8 54.81 57.68 -20.08
CA THR A 8 53.41 57.23 -19.90
C THR A 8 53.11 56.97 -18.42
N LEU A 9 53.99 56.33 -17.66
CA LEU A 9 53.85 56.15 -16.20
C LEU A 9 53.68 57.50 -15.47
N ARG A 10 54.44 58.55 -15.86
CA ARG A 10 54.31 59.89 -15.27
C ARG A 10 53.02 60.60 -15.70
N VAL A 11 52.55 60.40 -16.94
CA VAL A 11 51.27 60.93 -17.42
C VAL A 11 50.11 60.27 -16.66
N TYR A 12 50.06 58.94 -16.62
CA TYR A 12 49.02 58.21 -15.88
C TYR A 12 48.98 58.59 -14.39
N ARG A 13 50.13 58.59 -13.68
CA ARG A 13 50.18 59.05 -12.27
C ARG A 13 49.65 60.47 -12.06
N ARG A 14 49.71 61.33 -13.07
CA ARG A 14 49.15 62.69 -13.05
C ARG A 14 47.67 62.74 -13.46
N CYS A 15 47.21 61.85 -14.33
CA CYS A 15 45.80 61.67 -14.65
C CYS A 15 45.00 61.11 -13.47
N LEU A 16 45.60 60.21 -12.66
CA LEU A 16 44.95 59.63 -11.49
C LEU A 16 44.67 60.65 -10.37
N MET A 17 45.46 61.73 -10.29
CA MET A 17 45.16 62.89 -9.43
C MET A 17 44.03 63.79 -9.96
N LEU A 18 43.45 63.47 -11.13
CA LEU A 18 42.35 64.21 -11.76
C LEU A 18 41.10 63.33 -11.98
N LEU A 19 41.29 62.02 -12.19
CA LEU A 19 40.23 61.03 -12.43
C LEU A 19 40.56 59.71 -11.69
N PRO A 20 40.08 59.52 -10.45
CA PRO A 20 40.24 58.28 -9.70
C PRO A 20 39.60 57.05 -10.37
N GLU A 21 38.58 57.25 -11.21
CA GLU A 21 37.92 56.19 -11.99
C GLU A 21 38.88 55.40 -12.90
N LYS A 22 40.04 55.97 -13.27
CA LYS A 22 40.98 55.39 -14.25
C LYS A 22 42.13 54.59 -13.62
N VAL A 23 42.05 54.22 -12.34
CA VAL A 23 43.08 53.37 -11.73
C VAL A 23 43.09 51.97 -12.37
N GLU A 24 41.95 51.44 -12.80
CA GLU A 24 41.85 50.15 -13.49
C GLU A 24 42.58 50.14 -14.85
N ASP A 25 42.38 51.16 -15.70
CA ASP A 25 43.13 51.37 -16.95
C ASP A 25 44.65 51.33 -16.70
N PHE A 26 45.10 51.94 -15.61
CA PHE A 26 46.51 52.01 -15.25
C PHE A 26 47.07 50.69 -14.68
N ILE A 27 46.27 49.96 -13.90
CA ILE A 27 46.61 48.61 -13.42
C ILE A 27 46.77 47.66 -14.61
N ALA A 28 45.83 47.67 -15.56
CA ALA A 28 45.91 46.87 -16.78
C ALA A 28 47.14 47.24 -17.63
N TYR A 29 47.48 48.52 -17.73
CA TYR A 29 48.71 48.97 -18.40
C TYR A 29 49.99 48.48 -17.68
N LEU A 30 50.03 48.52 -16.34
CA LEU A 30 51.16 48.02 -15.55
C LEU A 30 51.32 46.49 -15.59
N GLN A 31 50.22 45.76 -15.72
CA GLN A 31 50.21 44.30 -15.91
C GLN A 31 50.65 43.86 -17.32
N SER A 32 50.73 44.79 -18.29
CA SER A 32 51.09 44.43 -19.67
C SER A 32 52.51 43.86 -19.78
N PRO A 33 52.75 42.85 -20.64
CA PRO A 33 54.08 42.23 -20.79
C PRO A 33 55.19 43.19 -21.23
N GLU A 34 54.83 44.33 -21.85
CA GLU A 34 55.76 45.36 -22.32
C GLU A 34 56.26 46.28 -21.17
N VAL A 35 55.56 46.31 -20.04
CA VAL A 35 55.87 47.19 -18.90
C VAL A 35 56.43 46.41 -17.71
N GLY A 36 55.86 45.25 -17.39
CA GLY A 36 56.40 44.29 -16.42
C GLY A 36 56.59 44.80 -14.97
N ARG A 37 55.97 45.92 -14.57
CA ARG A 37 56.13 46.51 -13.22
C ARG A 37 55.09 45.99 -12.23
N TYR A 38 55.03 44.66 -12.10
CA TYR A 38 54.09 43.94 -11.23
C TYR A 38 54.12 44.38 -9.76
N ASP A 39 55.28 44.78 -9.22
CA ASP A 39 55.43 45.27 -7.84
C ASP A 39 54.83 46.68 -7.61
N ASP A 40 54.74 47.52 -8.64
CA ASP A 40 54.00 48.79 -8.59
C ASP A 40 52.49 48.54 -8.78
N ALA A 41 52.09 47.60 -9.64
CA ALA A 41 50.69 47.20 -9.84
C ALA A 41 50.06 46.61 -8.57
N ALA A 42 50.79 45.73 -7.86
CA ALA A 42 50.34 45.10 -6.62
C ALA A 42 50.15 46.11 -5.47
N ARG A 43 50.97 47.17 -5.40
CA ARG A 43 50.75 48.28 -4.44
C ARG A 43 49.47 49.04 -4.75
N LEU A 44 49.28 49.47 -5.99
CA LEU A 44 48.10 50.25 -6.39
C LEU A 44 46.79 49.44 -6.23
N LEU A 45 46.79 48.15 -6.56
CA LEU A 45 45.66 47.26 -6.29
C LEU A 45 45.37 47.13 -4.78
N ALA A 46 46.41 47.00 -3.94
CA ALA A 46 46.23 46.91 -2.50
C ALA A 46 45.81 48.25 -1.85
N GLU A 47 46.19 49.39 -2.41
CA GLU A 47 45.69 50.71 -2.01
C GLU A 47 44.20 50.84 -2.38
N VAL A 48 43.84 50.61 -3.65
CA VAL A 48 42.45 50.69 -4.17
C VAL A 48 41.47 49.78 -3.41
N VAL A 49 41.89 48.58 -3.00
CA VAL A 49 41.04 47.62 -2.28
C VAL A 49 40.93 47.93 -0.78
N ASN A 50 41.88 48.66 -0.18
CA ASN A 50 41.77 49.09 1.22
C ASN A 50 41.04 50.44 1.39
N ASP A 51 41.03 51.31 0.37
CA ASP A 51 40.19 52.51 0.37
C ASP A 51 38.73 52.15 0.09
N GLU A 52 37.84 52.41 1.06
CA GLU A 52 36.40 52.18 0.87
C GLU A 52 35.76 53.18 -0.11
N SER A 53 36.31 54.41 -0.20
CA SER A 53 35.77 55.56 -0.94
C SER A 53 36.05 55.59 -2.45
N SER A 54 36.81 54.63 -2.99
CA SER A 54 37.11 54.53 -4.41
C SER A 54 35.93 53.96 -5.21
N GLU A 55 35.42 54.72 -6.18
CA GLU A 55 34.46 54.23 -7.19
C GLU A 55 35.23 53.47 -8.30
N THR A 56 34.94 52.18 -8.44
CA THR A 56 35.57 51.26 -9.39
C THR A 56 34.52 50.69 -10.35
N GLN A 57 34.89 50.43 -11.61
CA GLN A 57 34.01 49.81 -12.60
C GLN A 57 33.86 48.30 -12.34
N ARG A 58 34.93 47.66 -11.85
CA ARG A 58 34.93 46.28 -11.38
C ARG A 58 34.60 46.19 -9.89
N THR A 59 34.13 45.02 -9.44
CA THR A 59 33.91 44.80 -8.01
C THR A 59 35.24 44.74 -7.27
N LYS A 60 35.29 45.25 -6.02
CA LYS A 60 36.49 45.18 -5.19
C LYS A 60 36.91 43.73 -4.88
N HIS A 61 35.99 42.76 -5.00
CA HIS A 61 36.26 41.33 -4.97
C HIS A 61 37.04 40.83 -6.20
N GLU A 62 36.66 41.21 -7.42
CA GLU A 62 37.41 40.87 -8.64
C GLU A 62 38.81 41.49 -8.64
N LEU A 63 38.93 42.78 -8.27
CA LEU A 63 40.22 43.46 -8.16
C LEU A 63 41.13 42.81 -7.10
N TRP A 64 40.56 42.30 -6.00
CA TRP A 64 41.32 41.57 -5.00
C TRP A 64 41.70 40.15 -5.45
N LEU A 65 40.85 39.45 -6.21
CA LEU A 65 41.24 38.19 -6.85
C LEU A 65 42.36 38.40 -7.87
N GLU A 66 42.31 39.48 -8.68
CA GLU A 66 43.39 39.85 -9.59
C GLU A 66 44.68 40.18 -8.85
N LEU A 67 44.62 40.89 -7.71
CA LEU A 67 45.78 41.10 -6.81
C LEU A 67 46.41 39.77 -6.38
N CYS A 68 45.60 38.79 -5.97
CA CYS A 68 46.09 37.47 -5.55
C CYS A 68 46.68 36.68 -6.72
N ASP A 69 46.02 36.68 -7.88
CA ASP A 69 46.53 36.03 -9.09
C ASP A 69 47.88 36.63 -9.51
N LEU A 70 48.03 37.95 -9.43
CA LEU A 70 49.26 38.70 -9.75
C LEU A 70 50.39 38.35 -8.75
N VAL A 71 50.09 38.31 -7.45
CA VAL A 71 51.00 37.87 -6.38
C VAL A 71 51.46 36.42 -6.58
N CYS A 72 50.56 35.51 -6.90
CA CYS A 72 50.88 34.10 -7.11
C CYS A 72 51.58 33.82 -8.45
N LYS A 73 51.36 34.67 -9.47
CA LYS A 73 52.07 34.58 -10.76
C LYS A 73 53.52 35.09 -10.66
N HIS A 74 53.77 36.20 -9.95
CA HIS A 74 55.08 36.88 -9.91
C HIS A 74 55.82 36.96 -8.54
N PRO A 75 56.00 35.85 -7.77
CA PRO A 75 56.61 35.88 -6.41
C PRO A 75 58.04 36.43 -6.28
N ARG A 76 58.81 36.51 -7.38
CA ARG A 76 60.22 36.95 -7.36
C ARG A 76 60.39 38.44 -7.64
N GLU A 77 59.38 39.05 -8.23
CA GLU A 77 59.37 40.44 -8.69
C GLU A 77 58.65 41.34 -7.69
N ILE A 78 57.59 40.82 -7.06
CA ILE A 78 56.86 41.49 -5.99
C ILE A 78 57.64 41.33 -4.67
N LYS A 79 58.28 42.42 -4.23
CA LYS A 79 59.09 42.47 -3.00
C LYS A 79 58.53 43.42 -1.95
N SER A 80 57.60 44.29 -2.35
CA SER A 80 57.08 45.37 -1.51
C SER A 80 55.87 44.98 -0.66
N LEU A 81 55.10 43.97 -1.07
CA LEU A 81 54.03 43.38 -0.27
C LEU A 81 54.46 42.04 0.34
N ARG A 82 54.02 41.78 1.57
CA ARG A 82 54.09 40.44 2.18
C ARG A 82 53.00 39.56 1.58
N ALA A 83 53.30 38.93 0.46
CA ALA A 83 52.39 38.02 -0.28
C ALA A 83 51.59 37.07 0.62
N GLU A 84 52.26 36.40 1.56
CA GLU A 84 51.62 35.50 2.53
C GLU A 84 50.57 36.21 3.41
N ALA A 85 50.86 37.43 3.89
CA ALA A 85 49.92 38.19 4.71
C ALA A 85 48.70 38.66 3.90
N VAL A 86 48.89 39.00 2.61
CA VAL A 86 47.78 39.32 1.70
C VAL A 86 46.88 38.10 1.51
N LEU A 87 47.46 36.95 1.15
CA LEU A 87 46.70 35.71 0.88
C LEU A 87 46.03 35.16 2.16
N ARG A 88 46.71 35.20 3.32
CA ARG A 88 46.10 34.87 4.63
C ARG A 88 44.97 35.83 5.01
N SER A 89 45.10 37.13 4.75
CA SER A 89 44.00 38.09 4.97
C SER A 89 42.85 37.91 3.98
N GLY A 90 43.12 37.27 2.84
CA GLY A 90 42.12 36.76 1.92
C GLY A 90 41.31 35.59 2.46
N ILE A 91 42.02 34.56 2.91
CA ILE A 91 41.42 33.33 3.48
C ILE A 91 40.49 33.66 4.67
N SER A 92 40.75 34.73 5.42
CA SER A 92 39.86 35.19 6.51
C SER A 92 38.77 36.19 6.09
N ARG A 93 38.84 36.79 4.90
CA ARG A 93 37.82 37.71 4.35
C ARG A 93 36.83 37.06 3.38
N PHE A 94 37.24 36.00 2.67
CA PHE A 94 36.47 35.41 1.58
C PHE A 94 36.19 33.93 1.82
N SER A 95 34.99 33.63 2.33
CA SER A 95 34.49 32.26 2.59
C SER A 95 34.35 31.40 1.33
N ASP A 96 34.15 32.03 0.17
CA ASP A 96 33.53 31.37 -0.98
C ASP A 96 34.54 30.71 -1.93
N GLN A 97 35.83 30.98 -1.74
CA GLN A 97 36.92 30.46 -2.59
C GLN A 97 38.17 30.06 -1.78
N VAL A 98 37.97 29.68 -0.51
CA VAL A 98 39.05 29.35 0.46
C VAL A 98 40.04 28.32 -0.10
N GLY A 99 39.56 27.24 -0.72
CA GLY A 99 40.42 26.19 -1.28
C GLY A 99 41.32 26.71 -2.40
N LYS A 100 40.79 27.56 -3.30
CA LYS A 100 41.59 28.19 -4.37
C LYS A 100 42.68 29.09 -3.78
N LEU A 101 42.37 29.86 -2.75
CA LEU A 101 43.33 30.75 -2.09
C LEU A 101 44.45 29.98 -1.38
N TRP A 102 44.13 28.84 -0.74
CA TRP A 102 45.16 27.93 -0.21
C TRP A 102 46.04 27.33 -1.31
N CYS A 103 45.46 26.84 -2.41
CA CYS A 103 46.23 26.34 -3.55
C CYS A 103 47.10 27.42 -4.21
N ALA A 104 46.64 28.68 -4.23
CA ALA A 104 47.40 29.83 -4.72
C ALA A 104 48.57 30.19 -3.78
N LEU A 105 48.35 30.15 -2.46
CA LEU A 105 49.36 30.37 -1.42
C LEU A 105 50.44 29.27 -1.43
N ALA A 106 50.04 28.01 -1.58
CA ALA A 106 50.96 26.89 -1.82
C ALA A 106 51.76 27.09 -3.13
N SER A 107 51.08 27.42 -4.24
CA SER A 107 51.72 27.67 -5.55
C SER A 107 52.76 28.80 -5.50
N HIS A 108 52.54 29.81 -4.67
CA HIS A 108 53.51 30.88 -4.42
C HIS A 108 54.80 30.32 -3.76
N PHE A 109 54.68 29.46 -2.75
CA PHE A 109 55.86 28.84 -2.10
C PHE A 109 56.58 27.80 -2.99
N VAL A 110 55.85 27.06 -3.84
CA VAL A 110 56.44 26.18 -4.87
C VAL A 110 57.36 26.98 -5.81
N ARG A 111 56.89 28.14 -6.31
CA ARG A 111 57.67 29.03 -7.20
C ARG A 111 58.89 29.67 -6.53
N LEU A 112 58.86 29.80 -5.19
CA LEU A 112 60.00 30.21 -4.36
C LEU A 112 60.94 29.04 -4.00
N GLY A 113 60.59 27.79 -4.33
CA GLY A 113 61.36 26.58 -3.99
C GLY A 113 61.28 26.18 -2.51
N GLN A 114 60.34 26.72 -1.74
CA GLN A 114 60.23 26.47 -0.29
C GLN A 114 59.27 25.31 -0.02
N LEU A 115 59.75 24.10 -0.33
CA LEU A 115 58.97 22.84 -0.32
C LEU A 115 58.41 22.50 1.06
N GLU A 116 59.18 22.72 2.13
CA GLU A 116 58.74 22.47 3.52
C GLU A 116 57.55 23.35 3.89
N LYS A 117 57.67 24.68 3.69
CA LYS A 117 56.56 25.62 3.92
C LYS A 117 55.35 25.36 3.02
N THR A 118 55.56 24.82 1.83
CA THR A 118 54.46 24.40 0.94
C THR A 118 53.66 23.28 1.60
N ARG A 119 54.35 22.32 2.25
CA ARG A 119 53.73 21.23 3.02
C ARG A 119 53.06 21.74 4.30
N ASP A 120 53.71 22.64 5.03
CA ASP A 120 53.11 23.28 6.22
C ASP A 120 51.80 24.00 5.87
N VAL A 121 51.79 24.72 4.74
CA VAL A 121 50.61 25.40 4.18
C VAL A 121 49.51 24.41 3.77
N PHE A 122 49.85 23.29 3.14
CA PHE A 122 48.86 22.27 2.80
C PHE A 122 48.29 21.57 4.05
N GLU A 123 49.10 21.31 5.07
CA GLU A 123 48.65 20.78 6.37
C GLU A 123 47.75 21.78 7.10
N GLU A 124 48.11 23.07 7.12
CA GLU A 124 47.28 24.14 7.68
C GLU A 124 45.95 24.27 6.93
N ALA A 125 45.97 24.16 5.59
CA ALA A 125 44.78 24.19 4.75
C ALA A 125 43.86 22.98 5.02
N LEU A 126 44.40 21.75 4.99
CA LEU A 126 43.65 20.53 5.33
C LEU A 126 43.09 20.57 6.76
N CYS A 127 43.78 21.24 7.69
CA CYS A 127 43.35 21.46 9.06
C CYS A 127 42.49 22.72 9.27
N GLY A 128 42.25 23.53 8.25
CA GLY A 128 41.49 24.78 8.32
C GLY A 128 40.21 24.80 7.47
N VAL A 129 40.17 24.02 6.38
CA VAL A 129 39.08 24.04 5.40
C VAL A 129 37.75 23.52 5.96
N GLY A 130 36.70 24.33 5.78
CA GLY A 130 35.34 24.02 6.20
C GLY A 130 34.53 23.19 5.20
N THR A 131 34.68 23.36 3.88
CA THR A 131 33.82 22.69 2.89
C THR A 131 34.45 21.42 2.31
N LEU A 132 33.63 20.42 1.96
CA LEU A 132 34.11 19.21 1.29
C LEU A 132 34.65 19.47 -0.13
N HIS A 133 34.18 20.53 -0.80
CA HIS A 133 34.66 20.90 -2.13
C HIS A 133 36.06 21.51 -2.06
N ASP A 134 36.27 22.48 -1.18
CA ASP A 134 37.58 23.06 -0.92
C ASP A 134 38.56 21.99 -0.40
N LEU A 135 38.09 21.03 0.41
CA LEU A 135 38.94 19.94 0.91
C LEU A 135 39.43 19.07 -0.23
N ALA A 136 38.55 18.72 -1.19
CA ALA A 136 38.94 18.00 -2.39
C ALA A 136 39.95 18.79 -3.24
N LEU A 137 39.68 20.07 -3.50
CA LEU A 137 40.60 20.94 -4.27
C LEU A 137 41.99 21.04 -3.63
N VAL A 138 42.07 21.24 -2.31
CA VAL A 138 43.33 21.33 -1.56
C VAL A 138 44.03 19.97 -1.49
N TYR A 139 43.30 18.88 -1.23
CA TYR A 139 43.85 17.53 -1.16
C TYR A 139 44.39 17.07 -2.52
N ASP A 140 43.63 17.23 -3.60
CA ASP A 140 44.04 16.81 -4.94
C ASP A 140 45.23 17.65 -5.44
N ALA A 141 45.31 18.94 -5.07
CA ALA A 141 46.48 19.78 -5.32
C ALA A 141 47.72 19.37 -4.49
N PHE A 142 47.53 18.89 -3.26
CA PHE A 142 48.63 18.41 -2.42
C PHE A 142 49.15 17.04 -2.88
N VAL A 143 48.25 16.14 -3.32
CA VAL A 143 48.61 14.90 -4.02
C VAL A 143 49.43 15.22 -5.27
N GLN A 144 48.93 16.08 -6.16
CA GLN A 144 49.67 16.48 -7.37
C GLN A 144 51.04 17.12 -7.07
N PHE A 145 51.17 17.86 -5.96
CA PHE A 145 52.45 18.40 -5.51
C PHE A 145 53.43 17.29 -5.11
N GLU A 146 53.05 16.38 -4.20
CA GLU A 146 53.92 15.29 -3.75
C GLU A 146 54.19 14.27 -4.88
N GLU A 147 53.22 13.99 -5.76
CA GLU A 147 53.39 13.21 -6.99
C GLU A 147 54.38 13.87 -7.95
N SER A 148 54.28 15.18 -8.20
CA SER A 148 55.22 15.90 -9.09
C SER A 148 56.65 15.89 -8.54
N LEU A 149 56.79 15.90 -7.21
CA LEU A 149 58.07 15.86 -6.53
C LEU A 149 58.66 14.44 -6.50
N LEU A 150 57.83 13.41 -6.30
CA LEU A 150 58.22 12.01 -6.49
C LEU A 150 58.63 11.75 -7.95
N ALA A 151 57.87 12.23 -8.93
CA ALA A 151 58.18 12.07 -10.35
C ALA A 151 59.49 12.77 -10.75
N ALA A 152 59.76 13.96 -10.21
CA ALA A 152 61.05 14.63 -10.37
C ALA A 152 62.20 13.81 -9.77
N LYS A 153 62.01 13.23 -8.58
CA LYS A 153 63.02 12.41 -7.89
C LYS A 153 63.27 11.04 -8.52
N MET A 154 62.21 10.39 -9.00
CA MET A 154 62.29 9.20 -9.84
C MET A 154 63.05 9.49 -11.13
N LYS A 155 62.79 10.64 -11.76
CA LYS A 155 63.56 11.04 -12.94
C LYS A 155 65.02 11.37 -12.64
N GLU A 156 65.34 12.00 -11.51
CA GLU A 156 66.74 12.18 -11.07
C GLU A 156 67.46 10.82 -10.92
N LEU A 157 66.77 9.80 -10.41
CA LEU A 157 67.30 8.43 -10.35
C LEU A 157 67.45 7.80 -11.74
N GLU A 158 66.43 7.87 -12.60
CA GLU A 158 66.47 7.32 -13.96
C GLU A 158 67.56 7.98 -14.83
N ASP A 159 67.71 9.30 -14.75
CA ASP A 159 68.77 10.04 -15.44
C ASP A 159 70.17 9.66 -14.89
N GLU A 160 70.30 9.32 -13.60
CA GLU A 160 71.56 8.79 -13.02
C GLU A 160 71.81 7.29 -13.26
N GLU A 161 70.78 6.51 -13.61
CA GLU A 161 70.95 5.14 -14.14
C GLU A 161 71.35 5.16 -15.62
N ASN A 162 70.68 6.01 -16.42
CA ASN A 162 70.98 6.19 -17.84
C ASN A 162 72.31 6.93 -18.07
N ALA A 163 72.77 7.74 -17.11
CA ALA A 163 74.15 8.23 -17.01
C ALA A 163 75.13 7.10 -16.64
N GLY A 164 75.27 6.16 -17.58
CA GLY A 164 76.24 5.08 -17.54
C GLY A 164 77.69 5.58 -17.37
N PRO A 165 78.66 4.66 -17.21
CA PRO A 165 80.03 5.04 -16.92
C PRO A 165 80.66 5.80 -18.10
N ASP A 166 80.74 7.14 -17.97
CA ASP A 166 81.41 8.04 -18.90
C ASP A 166 82.78 7.48 -19.29
N CYS A 167 83.03 7.34 -20.59
CA CYS A 167 84.23 6.70 -21.14
C CYS A 167 85.48 7.60 -21.11
N ALA A 168 85.70 8.30 -19.99
CA ALA A 168 86.94 9.00 -19.67
C ALA A 168 88.07 7.99 -19.41
N ALA A 169 88.91 7.77 -20.44
CA ALA A 169 89.82 6.62 -20.50
C ALA A 169 91.11 6.72 -19.66
N SER A 170 91.32 7.79 -18.88
CA SER A 170 92.66 8.21 -18.42
C SER A 170 92.80 8.66 -16.95
N GLU A 171 91.94 8.20 -16.04
CA GLU A 171 92.07 8.44 -14.58
C GLU A 171 92.41 7.16 -13.80
N ASP A 172 92.97 7.28 -12.60
CA ASP A 172 93.55 6.15 -11.88
C ASP A 172 92.56 5.09 -11.38
N ALA A 173 93.07 3.90 -11.08
CA ALA A 173 92.24 2.78 -10.60
C ALA A 173 91.70 3.01 -9.16
N ALA A 174 92.33 3.91 -8.39
CA ALA A 174 91.87 4.33 -7.07
C ALA A 174 90.68 5.30 -7.17
N ASP A 175 90.81 6.38 -7.94
CA ASP A 175 89.74 7.37 -8.15
C ASP A 175 88.49 6.72 -8.76
N ARG A 176 88.66 5.80 -9.73
CA ARG A 176 87.54 5.05 -10.29
C ARG A 176 86.81 4.14 -9.28
N ARG A 177 87.44 3.77 -8.15
CA ARG A 177 86.76 3.08 -7.03
C ARG A 177 86.06 4.06 -6.09
N GLU A 178 86.66 5.21 -5.79
CA GLU A 178 86.03 6.20 -4.92
C GLU A 178 84.86 6.90 -5.62
N ARG A 179 85.01 7.31 -6.88
CA ARG A 179 83.96 7.89 -7.73
C ARG A 179 82.77 6.93 -7.88
N LYS A 180 83.02 5.61 -7.91
CA LYS A 180 81.97 4.57 -7.84
C LYS A 180 81.32 4.43 -6.46
N ARG A 181 82.08 4.55 -5.35
CA ARG A 181 81.50 4.59 -4.00
C ARG A 181 80.58 5.81 -3.84
N ARG A 182 81.07 7.01 -4.15
CA ARG A 182 80.31 8.27 -4.10
C ARG A 182 79.05 8.22 -4.97
N ARG A 183 79.11 7.71 -6.21
CA ARG A 183 77.90 7.47 -7.06
C ARG A 183 76.93 6.48 -6.41
N LYS A 184 77.40 5.35 -5.85
CA LYS A 184 76.52 4.37 -5.18
C LYS A 184 75.87 4.93 -3.91
N GLU A 185 76.60 5.74 -3.16
CA GLU A 185 76.14 6.36 -1.92
C GLU A 185 75.09 7.46 -2.20
N LYS A 186 75.33 8.32 -3.20
CA LYS A 186 74.34 9.29 -3.69
C LYS A 186 73.08 8.60 -4.21
N LYS A 187 73.22 7.56 -5.04
CA LYS A 187 72.07 6.79 -5.54
C LYS A 187 71.27 6.15 -4.40
N LYS A 188 71.94 5.66 -3.35
CA LYS A 188 71.27 5.13 -2.15
C LYS A 188 70.49 6.23 -1.40
N GLN A 189 71.06 7.43 -1.27
CA GLN A 189 70.37 8.58 -0.70
C GLN A 189 69.12 8.95 -1.52
N GLN A 190 69.22 8.97 -2.85
CA GLN A 190 68.09 9.26 -3.74
C GLN A 190 67.00 8.17 -3.71
N SER A 191 67.37 6.88 -3.58
CA SER A 191 66.36 5.82 -3.36
C SER A 191 65.69 5.94 -1.99
N GLU A 192 66.46 6.27 -0.94
CA GLU A 192 65.89 6.51 0.40
C GLU A 192 65.01 7.78 0.44
N GLU A 193 65.32 8.80 -0.36
CA GLU A 193 64.43 9.95 -0.59
C GLU A 193 63.13 9.52 -1.28
N VAL A 194 63.19 8.67 -2.31
CA VAL A 194 62.01 8.16 -3.03
C VAL A 194 61.14 7.26 -2.17
N ASP A 195 61.72 6.33 -1.41
CA ASP A 195 60.99 5.45 -0.50
C ASP A 195 60.29 6.27 0.61
N PHE A 196 60.94 7.33 1.11
CA PHE A 196 60.35 8.27 2.07
C PHE A 196 59.19 9.10 1.47
N LEU A 197 59.26 9.45 0.18
CA LEU A 197 58.18 10.15 -0.51
C LEU A 197 56.98 9.24 -0.82
N MET A 198 57.24 7.97 -1.16
CA MET A 198 56.18 7.00 -1.42
C MET A 198 55.42 6.64 -0.13
N THR A 199 56.13 6.33 0.95
CA THR A 199 55.51 6.09 2.28
C THR A 199 54.76 7.32 2.83
N ARG A 200 55.20 8.54 2.47
CA ARG A 200 54.48 9.79 2.77
C ARG A 200 53.18 9.94 1.96
N LEU A 201 53.17 9.53 0.69
CA LEU A 201 51.96 9.49 -0.14
C LEU A 201 50.97 8.44 0.36
N GLU A 202 51.44 7.24 0.70
CA GLU A 202 50.63 6.18 1.33
C GLU A 202 49.92 6.71 2.58
N PHE A 203 50.67 7.27 3.54
CA PHE A 203 50.12 7.89 4.75
C PHE A 203 49.08 9.00 4.46
N LEU A 204 49.33 9.81 3.43
CA LEU A 204 48.39 10.85 3.00
C LEU A 204 47.08 10.26 2.43
N THR A 205 47.15 9.12 1.72
CA THR A 205 45.94 8.41 1.25
C THR A 205 45.18 7.72 2.38
N GLU A 206 45.87 7.09 3.34
CA GLU A 206 45.25 6.50 4.54
C GLU A 206 44.55 7.56 5.40
N ARG A 207 45.09 8.78 5.43
CA ARG A 207 44.54 9.91 6.18
C ARG A 207 43.34 10.59 5.49
N ARG A 208 43.07 10.33 4.19
CA ARG A 208 41.96 10.94 3.43
C ARG A 208 40.58 10.75 4.09
N PRO A 209 40.16 9.55 4.55
CA PRO A 209 38.87 9.37 5.22
C PRO A 209 38.78 10.09 6.57
N LEU A 210 39.89 10.16 7.31
CA LEU A 210 39.98 10.89 8.58
C LEU A 210 39.84 12.40 8.37
N LEU A 211 40.43 12.95 7.30
CA LEU A 211 40.27 14.34 6.90
C LEU A 211 38.82 14.64 6.48
N VAL A 212 38.23 13.81 5.62
CA VAL A 212 36.83 13.95 5.18
C VAL A 212 35.85 13.92 6.35
N SER A 213 35.97 12.96 7.26
CA SER A 213 35.11 12.91 8.47
C SER A 213 35.34 14.13 9.37
N SER A 214 36.59 14.57 9.58
CA SER A 214 36.88 15.79 10.35
C SER A 214 36.29 17.06 9.71
N CYS A 215 36.26 17.16 8.37
CA CYS A 215 35.68 18.28 7.64
C CYS A 215 34.15 18.34 7.81
N LYS A 216 33.47 17.20 7.67
CA LYS A 216 32.03 17.10 7.94
C LYS A 216 31.67 17.46 9.37
N LEU A 217 32.48 17.04 10.35
CA LEU A 217 32.27 17.38 11.76
C LEU A 217 32.54 18.86 12.07
N ARG A 218 33.36 19.56 11.28
CA ARG A 218 33.48 21.04 11.35
C ARG A 218 32.25 21.75 10.78
N GLN A 219 31.64 21.20 9.73
CA GLN A 219 30.39 21.74 9.17
C GLN A 219 29.20 21.54 10.10
N ASN A 220 29.09 20.34 10.70
CA ASN A 220 27.99 19.96 11.57
C ASN A 220 28.50 19.17 12.79
N PRO A 221 28.99 19.85 13.84
CA PRO A 221 29.50 19.21 15.07
C PRO A 221 28.48 18.29 15.76
N HIS A 222 27.19 18.57 15.57
CA HIS A 222 26.09 17.83 16.18
C HIS A 222 25.54 16.68 15.30
N ASN A 223 26.21 16.31 14.20
CA ASN A 223 25.80 15.18 13.36
C ASN A 223 26.30 13.84 13.96
N VAL A 224 25.39 13.08 14.55
CA VAL A 224 25.69 11.81 15.23
C VAL A 224 26.21 10.74 14.26
N HIS A 225 25.74 10.71 13.02
CA HIS A 225 26.09 9.67 12.06
C HIS A 225 27.54 9.80 11.57
N GLU A 226 28.06 11.02 11.46
CA GLU A 226 29.46 11.26 11.05
C GLU A 226 30.44 11.04 12.21
N TRP A 227 30.01 11.23 13.47
CA TRP A 227 30.78 10.80 14.64
C TRP A 227 30.91 9.27 14.71
N LEU A 228 29.82 8.54 14.43
CA LEU A 228 29.85 7.07 14.35
C LEU A 228 30.75 6.59 13.19
N ALA A 229 30.65 7.21 12.01
CA ALA A 229 31.54 6.93 10.89
C ALA A 229 33.03 7.22 11.21
N ARG A 230 33.32 8.26 12.01
CA ARG A 230 34.67 8.56 12.51
C ARG A 230 35.17 7.46 13.45
N VAL A 231 34.34 6.94 14.35
CA VAL A 231 34.70 5.77 15.19
C VAL A 231 34.94 4.54 14.33
N ASP A 232 34.09 4.28 13.32
CA ASP A 232 34.26 3.15 12.40
C ASP A 232 35.60 3.19 11.62
N LEU A 233 36.15 4.39 11.40
CA LEU A 233 37.48 4.60 10.78
C LEU A 233 38.66 4.42 11.76
N PHE A 234 38.44 4.49 13.08
CA PHE A 234 39.50 4.30 14.09
C PHE A 234 39.63 2.85 14.61
N LYS A 235 38.91 1.90 13.99
CA LYS A 235 38.87 0.48 14.38
C LYS A 235 40.27 -0.14 14.49
N GLY A 236 40.76 -0.25 15.72
CA GLY A 236 42.09 -0.75 16.07
C GLY A 236 42.79 0.10 17.14
N ASP A 237 42.63 1.42 17.10
CA ASP A 237 43.27 2.35 18.05
C ASP A 237 42.39 2.60 19.29
N THR A 238 42.52 1.71 20.27
CA THR A 238 41.67 1.66 21.49
C THR A 238 41.56 2.97 22.25
N ALA A 239 42.62 3.80 22.26
CA ALA A 239 42.61 5.12 22.87
C ALA A 239 41.83 6.15 22.03
N LYS A 240 42.09 6.22 20.72
CA LYS A 240 41.49 7.21 19.81
C LYS A 240 40.00 6.98 19.62
N GLU A 241 39.56 5.73 19.60
CA GLU A 241 38.15 5.37 19.63
C GLU A 241 37.44 5.93 20.89
N VAL A 242 38.01 5.76 22.09
CA VAL A 242 37.46 6.31 23.34
C VAL A 242 37.52 7.84 23.36
N GLU A 243 38.63 8.43 22.92
CA GLU A 243 38.77 9.89 22.80
C GLU A 243 37.70 10.46 21.87
N THR A 244 37.53 9.92 20.66
CA THR A 244 36.53 10.40 19.69
C THR A 244 35.08 10.17 20.13
N PHE A 245 34.78 9.09 20.85
CA PHE A 245 33.47 8.96 21.53
C PHE A 245 33.29 10.03 22.63
N SER A 246 34.34 10.37 23.38
CA SER A 246 34.26 11.42 24.41
C SER A 246 34.14 12.83 23.81
N GLU A 247 34.81 13.10 22.69
CA GLU A 247 34.64 14.31 21.87
C GLU A 247 33.19 14.41 21.36
N ALA A 248 32.64 13.33 20.79
CA ALA A 248 31.26 13.28 20.32
C ALA A 248 30.26 13.57 21.44
N VAL A 249 30.42 12.93 22.60
CA VAL A 249 29.57 13.15 23.78
C VAL A 249 29.69 14.57 24.34
N ALA A 250 30.85 15.21 24.21
CA ALA A 250 31.06 16.59 24.66
C ALA A 250 30.59 17.67 23.65
N THR A 251 30.46 17.33 22.36
CA THR A 251 30.15 18.28 21.28
C THR A 251 28.73 18.15 20.70
N VAL A 252 28.05 17.03 20.88
CA VAL A 252 26.68 16.82 20.36
C VAL A 252 25.65 17.41 21.32
N ASP A 253 25.20 18.63 21.02
CA ASP A 253 24.13 19.29 21.77
C ASP A 253 22.76 18.63 21.49
N PRO A 254 22.05 18.08 22.49
CA PRO A 254 20.85 17.28 22.27
C PRO A 254 19.69 18.00 21.58
N GLN A 255 19.64 19.34 21.62
CA GLN A 255 18.61 20.13 20.93
C GLN A 255 18.91 20.34 19.44
N GLN A 256 20.19 20.43 19.08
CA GLN A 256 20.66 20.74 17.72
C GLN A 256 21.12 19.49 16.94
N ALA A 257 21.18 18.33 17.61
CA ALA A 257 21.62 17.07 17.03
C ALA A 257 20.86 16.67 15.75
N VAL A 258 21.63 16.30 14.73
CA VAL A 258 21.13 15.68 13.48
C VAL A 258 21.43 14.19 13.56
N GLY A 259 20.38 13.39 13.72
CA GLY A 259 20.47 11.98 14.11
C GLY A 259 20.03 11.76 15.56
N ARG A 260 19.87 10.48 15.96
CA ARG A 260 19.40 10.12 17.30
C ARG A 260 20.57 10.06 18.29
N VAL A 261 20.56 10.90 19.31
CA VAL A 261 21.64 10.95 20.32
C VAL A 261 21.77 9.62 21.09
N SER A 262 20.66 8.87 21.22
CA SER A 262 20.68 7.53 21.82
C SER A 262 21.59 6.55 21.09
N VAL A 263 21.72 6.62 19.76
CA VAL A 263 22.54 5.67 18.98
C VAL A 263 24.03 5.86 19.27
N LEU A 264 24.47 7.10 19.55
CA LEU A 264 25.84 7.38 20.00
C LEU A 264 26.14 6.68 21.34
N TRP A 265 25.25 6.85 22.33
CA TRP A 265 25.39 6.24 23.65
C TRP A 265 25.30 4.71 23.61
N ILE A 266 24.42 4.16 22.77
CA ILE A 266 24.28 2.71 22.56
C ILE A 266 25.55 2.14 21.91
N ALA A 267 26.07 2.78 20.85
CA ALA A 267 27.32 2.34 20.22
C ALA A 267 28.50 2.42 21.19
N PHE A 268 28.61 3.49 21.97
CA PHE A 268 29.66 3.66 22.98
C PHE A 268 29.55 2.60 24.10
N ALA A 269 28.35 2.25 24.54
CA ALA A 269 28.16 1.20 25.54
C ALA A 269 28.45 -0.21 24.99
N ARG A 270 27.98 -0.53 23.78
CA ARG A 270 28.26 -1.81 23.09
C ARG A 270 29.76 -2.02 22.88
N TYR A 271 30.51 -0.97 22.54
CA TYR A 271 31.96 -1.00 22.42
C TYR A 271 32.71 -1.45 23.70
N TYR A 272 32.23 -1.07 24.90
CA TYR A 272 32.76 -1.62 26.16
C TYR A 272 32.21 -3.02 26.48
N GLU A 273 30.98 -3.32 26.07
CA GLU A 273 30.38 -4.65 26.22
C GLU A 273 31.14 -5.73 25.41
N ASP A 274 31.50 -5.44 24.16
CA ASP A 274 32.29 -6.30 23.28
C ASP A 274 33.69 -6.60 23.86
N ARG A 275 34.21 -5.67 24.67
CA ARG A 275 35.49 -5.80 25.40
C ARG A 275 35.34 -6.39 26.80
N GLY A 276 34.12 -6.67 27.26
CA GLY A 276 33.82 -7.25 28.57
C GLY A 276 33.91 -6.29 29.76
N ASP A 277 34.10 -4.99 29.54
CA ASP A 277 34.21 -3.98 30.59
C ASP A 277 32.83 -3.48 31.03
N LEU A 278 32.13 -4.36 31.74
CA LEU A 278 30.80 -4.09 32.31
C LEU A 278 30.78 -2.88 33.28
N PRO A 279 31.81 -2.63 34.13
CA PRO A 279 31.83 -1.42 34.96
C PRO A 279 31.78 -0.12 34.16
N ASN A 280 32.59 0.03 33.10
CA ASN A 280 32.56 1.25 32.30
C ASN A 280 31.32 1.32 31.40
N ALA A 281 30.83 0.21 30.83
CA ALA A 281 29.55 0.19 30.12
C ALA A 281 28.39 0.67 31.01
N ARG A 282 28.31 0.21 32.26
CA ARG A 282 27.32 0.67 33.26
C ARG A 282 27.49 2.16 33.59
N LEU A 283 28.72 2.63 33.77
CA LEU A 283 29.00 4.06 34.01
C LEU A 283 28.60 4.94 32.80
N ILE A 284 28.70 4.41 31.58
CA ILE A 284 28.27 5.07 30.34
C ILE A 284 26.75 5.15 30.27
N PHE A 285 26.01 4.07 30.56
CA PHE A 285 24.54 4.13 30.69
C PHE A 285 24.08 5.06 31.83
N GLU A 286 24.78 5.09 32.96
CA GLU A 286 24.57 6.05 34.07
C GLU A 286 24.82 7.52 33.67
N LYS A 287 25.66 7.79 32.68
CA LYS A 287 25.87 9.13 32.10
C LYS A 287 24.81 9.43 31.04
N ALA A 288 24.53 8.49 30.15
CA ALA A 288 23.53 8.60 29.08
C ALA A 288 22.12 8.88 29.62
N THR A 289 21.74 8.25 30.73
CA THR A 289 20.43 8.45 31.37
C THR A 289 20.30 9.79 32.11
N LYS A 290 21.43 10.39 32.51
CA LYS A 290 21.51 11.74 33.10
C LYS A 290 21.61 12.84 32.04
N ALA A 291 22.08 12.52 30.83
CA ALA A 291 22.14 13.45 29.72
C ALA A 291 20.75 14.02 29.40
N ARG A 292 20.71 15.28 28.92
CA ARG A 292 19.48 15.85 28.35
C ARG A 292 19.22 15.17 27.01
N VAL A 293 17.96 14.83 26.74
CA VAL A 293 17.56 14.14 25.49
C VAL A 293 16.33 14.84 24.92
N ARG A 294 16.28 14.99 23.60
CA ARG A 294 15.20 15.72 22.91
C ARG A 294 13.89 14.97 22.91
N THR A 295 13.91 13.66 22.68
CA THR A 295 12.69 12.83 22.68
C THR A 295 12.67 11.85 23.85
N VAL A 296 11.47 11.49 24.28
CA VAL A 296 11.25 10.45 25.30
C VAL A 296 11.66 9.07 24.76
N ASP A 297 11.45 8.84 23.46
CA ASP A 297 11.77 7.59 22.77
C ASP A 297 13.28 7.29 22.69
N GLU A 298 14.12 8.30 22.47
CA GLU A 298 15.57 8.14 22.52
C GLU A 298 16.04 7.71 23.91
N LEU A 299 15.53 8.35 24.97
CA LEU A 299 15.86 7.99 26.33
C LEU A 299 15.32 6.60 26.70
N ALA A 300 14.11 6.25 26.23
CA ALA A 300 13.56 4.90 26.39
C ALA A 300 14.44 3.85 25.70
N SER A 301 14.96 4.10 24.48
CA SER A 301 15.91 3.19 23.82
C SER A 301 17.22 3.01 24.60
N ILE A 302 17.76 4.07 25.23
CA ILE A 302 18.95 3.95 26.12
C ILE A 302 18.65 3.02 27.31
N TRP A 303 17.47 3.15 27.93
CA TRP A 303 17.05 2.26 29.01
C TRP A 303 16.79 0.82 28.53
N CYS A 304 16.15 0.63 27.38
CA CYS A 304 15.94 -0.70 26.80
C CYS A 304 17.26 -1.42 26.53
N GLU A 305 18.23 -0.78 25.87
CA GLU A 305 19.54 -1.40 25.59
C GLU A 305 20.36 -1.66 26.85
N ALA A 306 20.20 -0.83 27.90
CA ALA A 306 20.80 -1.08 29.22
C ALA A 306 20.19 -2.31 29.92
N VAL A 307 18.87 -2.51 29.80
CA VAL A 307 18.18 -3.72 30.28
C VAL A 307 18.62 -4.93 29.45
N GLU A 308 18.57 -4.84 28.12
CA GLU A 308 18.96 -5.90 27.18
C GLU A 308 20.43 -6.32 27.33
N MET A 309 21.32 -5.42 27.77
CA MET A 309 22.70 -5.76 28.14
C MET A 309 22.76 -6.63 29.41
N GLU A 310 22.07 -6.26 30.49
CA GLU A 310 22.02 -7.10 31.70
C GLU A 310 21.29 -8.44 31.46
N LEU A 311 20.26 -8.46 30.60
CA LEU A 311 19.58 -9.70 30.16
C LEU A 311 20.51 -10.61 29.34
N ARG A 312 21.26 -10.07 28.37
CA ARG A 312 22.27 -10.82 27.59
C ARG A 312 23.44 -11.35 28.45
N ARG A 313 23.57 -10.87 29.69
CA ARG A 313 24.56 -11.33 30.69
C ARG A 313 23.91 -12.08 31.86
N GLU A 314 22.64 -12.48 31.73
CA GLU A 314 21.85 -13.28 32.70
C GLU A 314 21.72 -12.67 34.12
N GLU A 315 21.92 -11.36 34.27
CA GLU A 315 21.84 -10.65 35.56
C GLU A 315 20.40 -10.19 35.86
N TRP A 316 19.45 -11.14 35.80
CA TRP A 316 17.99 -10.94 35.87
C TRP A 316 17.52 -10.01 36.99
N LYS A 317 18.14 -10.09 38.18
CA LYS A 317 17.81 -9.24 39.33
C LYS A 317 18.17 -7.77 39.08
N ARG A 318 19.32 -7.50 38.46
CA ARG A 318 19.73 -6.14 38.10
C ARG A 318 18.92 -5.60 36.93
N ALA A 319 18.59 -6.43 35.94
CA ALA A 319 17.69 -6.04 34.87
C ALA A 319 16.33 -5.55 35.43
N LEU A 320 15.75 -6.29 36.38
CA LEU A 320 14.53 -5.92 37.09
C LEU A 320 14.68 -4.66 37.98
N GLU A 321 15.80 -4.49 38.70
CA GLU A 321 16.09 -3.24 39.44
C GLU A 321 16.23 -2.03 38.51
N LEU A 322 16.87 -2.21 37.36
CA LEU A 322 17.12 -1.19 36.34
C LEU A 322 15.82 -0.80 35.61
N VAL A 323 14.96 -1.77 35.27
CA VAL A 323 13.57 -1.58 34.82
C VAL A 323 12.77 -0.78 35.85
N ARG A 324 12.79 -1.18 37.13
CA ARG A 324 12.03 -0.50 38.19
C ARG A 324 12.53 0.92 38.43
N ARG A 325 13.83 1.18 38.29
CA ARG A 325 14.45 2.51 38.33
C ARG A 325 14.01 3.38 37.14
N ALA A 326 13.92 2.81 35.94
CA ALA A 326 13.44 3.50 34.73
C ALA A 326 11.94 3.87 34.82
N ILE A 327 11.12 2.96 35.36
CA ILE A 327 9.69 3.19 35.63
C ILE A 327 9.46 4.21 36.75
N SER A 328 10.33 4.23 37.77
CA SER A 328 10.19 5.18 38.87
C SER A 328 10.43 6.60 38.38
N ARG A 329 9.40 7.45 38.39
CA ARG A 329 9.53 8.88 38.11
C ARG A 329 10.63 9.46 39.03
N PRO A 330 11.72 10.03 38.50
CA PRO A 330 12.72 10.69 39.33
C PRO A 330 12.06 11.83 40.10
N ARG A 331 12.27 11.88 41.42
CA ARG A 331 11.69 12.94 42.27
C ARG A 331 12.24 14.32 41.92
N ASP A 332 13.46 14.35 41.40
CA ASP A 332 14.28 15.56 41.23
C ASP A 332 14.39 16.01 39.76
N ALA A 333 13.53 15.50 38.87
CA ALA A 333 13.52 15.85 37.45
C ALA A 333 12.50 16.96 37.12
N ASP A 334 12.95 17.96 36.35
CA ASP A 334 12.11 19.05 35.82
C ASP A 334 10.87 18.48 35.11
N PRO A 335 9.67 19.05 35.32
CA PRO A 335 8.41 18.50 34.79
C PRO A 335 8.38 18.43 33.26
N ASP A 336 9.18 19.26 32.59
CA ASP A 336 9.27 19.26 31.13
C ASP A 336 10.36 18.37 30.53
N SER A 337 11.31 17.86 31.34
CA SER A 337 12.38 16.98 30.89
C SER A 337 11.83 15.68 30.28
N ALA A 338 12.52 15.15 29.25
CA ALA A 338 12.24 13.84 28.70
C ALA A 338 12.32 12.72 29.77
N GLN A 339 13.17 12.91 30.80
CA GLN A 339 13.27 12.02 31.97
C GLN A 339 11.98 11.99 32.78
N ALA A 340 11.35 13.15 33.02
CA ALA A 340 10.07 13.22 33.73
C ALA A 340 8.91 12.65 32.90
N LYS A 341 9.04 12.60 31.56
CA LYS A 341 8.05 12.06 30.63
C LYS A 341 8.30 10.57 30.27
N LEU A 342 9.41 9.98 30.72
CA LEU A 342 9.83 8.60 30.43
C LEU A 342 8.78 7.54 30.79
N PHE A 343 8.07 7.73 31.92
CA PHE A 343 7.00 6.81 32.34
C PHE A 343 5.81 6.74 31.37
N ARG A 344 5.75 7.60 30.33
CA ARG A 344 4.74 7.55 29.26
C ARG A 344 5.18 6.72 28.05
N SER A 345 6.43 6.24 28.00
CA SER A 345 6.95 5.47 26.86
C SER A 345 6.44 4.02 26.88
N VAL A 346 5.70 3.63 25.83
CA VAL A 346 5.10 2.28 25.69
C VAL A 346 6.18 1.19 25.67
N LYS A 347 7.28 1.43 24.94
CA LYS A 347 8.39 0.47 24.75
C LYS A 347 9.07 0.05 26.05
N LEU A 348 9.22 1.00 26.99
CA LEU A 348 9.79 0.72 28.30
C LEU A 348 8.83 -0.13 29.14
N TRP A 349 7.52 0.15 29.07
CA TRP A 349 6.52 -0.65 29.77
C TRP A 349 6.31 -2.04 29.18
N SER A 350 6.40 -2.23 27.85
CA SER A 350 6.35 -3.58 27.27
C SER A 350 7.53 -4.41 27.74
N LEU A 351 8.76 -3.92 27.58
CA LEU A 351 9.97 -4.61 28.06
C LEU A 351 9.92 -4.86 29.59
N ALA A 352 9.29 -3.96 30.35
CA ALA A 352 9.08 -4.15 31.78
C ALA A 352 8.01 -5.20 32.13
N ALA A 353 6.97 -5.38 31.31
CA ALA A 353 6.07 -6.52 31.43
C ALA A 353 6.82 -7.80 31.08
N ASP A 354 7.51 -7.86 29.95
CA ASP A 354 8.26 -9.04 29.50
C ASP A 354 9.27 -9.49 30.58
N VAL A 355 10.03 -8.56 31.18
CA VAL A 355 10.97 -8.86 32.27
C VAL A 355 10.28 -9.24 33.58
N GLU A 356 9.17 -8.61 33.99
CA GLU A 356 8.43 -9.02 35.19
C GLU A 356 7.67 -10.35 34.98
N GLU A 357 7.27 -10.71 33.76
CA GLU A 357 6.69 -12.02 33.44
C GLU A 357 7.76 -13.13 33.47
N MET A 358 8.98 -12.86 32.97
CA MET A 358 10.10 -13.79 33.04
C MET A 358 10.69 -13.98 34.45
N THR A 359 10.59 -12.98 35.33
CA THR A 359 11.38 -12.95 36.59
C THR A 359 10.57 -12.63 37.87
N GLY A 360 9.35 -12.12 37.73
CA GLY A 360 8.56 -11.55 38.82
C GLY A 360 7.64 -12.55 39.52
N SER A 361 6.80 -12.01 40.40
CA SER A 361 5.71 -12.78 41.03
C SER A 361 4.37 -12.40 40.39
N PRO A 362 3.32 -13.23 40.48
CA PRO A 362 1.98 -12.86 40.03
C PRO A 362 1.40 -11.65 40.79
N GLU A 363 2.06 -11.14 41.83
CA GLU A 363 1.71 -9.87 42.47
C GLU A 363 2.47 -8.68 41.85
N THR A 364 3.77 -8.83 41.54
CA THR A 364 4.53 -7.75 40.90
C THR A 364 4.11 -7.51 39.46
N VAL A 365 3.81 -8.57 38.70
CA VAL A 365 3.23 -8.48 37.34
C VAL A 365 1.88 -7.76 37.37
N ARG A 366 0.95 -8.18 38.26
CA ARG A 366 -0.34 -7.50 38.43
C ARG A 366 -0.17 -6.03 38.82
N LEU A 367 0.80 -5.69 39.69
CA LEU A 367 1.09 -4.29 40.04
C LEU A 367 1.73 -3.50 38.88
N CYS A 368 2.51 -4.14 38.01
CA CYS A 368 3.10 -3.53 36.82
C CYS A 368 1.99 -3.12 35.84
N TYR A 369 1.18 -4.08 35.37
CA TYR A 369 0.07 -3.81 34.46
C TYR A 369 -0.98 -2.86 35.05
N ASN A 370 -1.28 -2.94 36.36
CA ASN A 370 -2.18 -1.98 36.99
C ASN A 370 -1.68 -0.53 36.92
N LYS A 371 -0.36 -0.30 37.01
CA LYS A 371 0.23 1.03 36.79
C LYS A 371 0.13 1.46 35.33
N MET A 372 0.39 0.57 34.37
CA MET A 372 0.19 0.89 32.94
C MET A 372 -1.25 1.36 32.65
N PHE A 373 -2.25 0.72 33.25
CA PHE A 373 -3.66 1.09 33.12
C PHE A 373 -3.94 2.49 33.70
N GLN A 374 -3.37 2.81 34.87
CA GLN A 374 -3.50 4.13 35.50
C GLN A 374 -2.87 5.24 34.65
N LEU A 375 -1.76 4.94 33.97
CA LEU A 375 -1.03 5.88 33.10
C LEU A 375 -1.61 5.98 31.68
N LYS A 376 -2.48 5.05 31.28
CA LYS A 376 -3.03 4.89 29.91
C LYS A 376 -1.93 4.69 28.85
N VAL A 377 -0.93 3.86 29.15
CA VAL A 377 0.25 3.58 28.30
C VAL A 377 0.20 2.16 27.67
N ILE A 378 -0.98 1.53 27.69
CA ILE A 378 -1.18 0.13 27.25
C ILE A 378 -1.46 0.06 25.75
N THR A 379 -1.02 -1.02 25.10
CA THR A 379 -1.45 -1.43 23.75
C THR A 379 -2.49 -2.55 23.82
N PRO A 380 -3.35 -2.73 22.79
CA PRO A 380 -4.28 -3.85 22.72
C PRO A 380 -3.63 -5.21 22.99
N GLN A 381 -2.42 -5.43 22.47
CA GLN A 381 -1.65 -6.66 22.68
C GLN A 381 -1.26 -6.87 24.16
N LEU A 382 -0.84 -5.82 24.87
CA LEU A 382 -0.48 -5.92 26.30
C LEU A 382 -1.70 -6.27 27.20
N VAL A 383 -2.93 -5.91 26.81
CA VAL A 383 -4.14 -6.40 27.49
C VAL A 383 -4.32 -7.90 27.27
N ILE A 384 -4.11 -8.38 26.05
CA ILE A 384 -4.24 -9.81 25.70
C ILE A 384 -3.16 -10.63 26.41
N ASN A 385 -1.90 -10.20 26.42
CA ASN A 385 -0.81 -10.85 27.15
C ASN A 385 -1.14 -10.95 28.65
N TYR A 386 -1.48 -9.83 29.30
CA TYR A 386 -1.82 -9.82 30.72
C TYR A 386 -3.05 -10.67 31.06
N ALA A 387 -4.08 -10.64 30.21
CA ALA A 387 -5.26 -11.47 30.37
C ALA A 387 -4.94 -12.97 30.24
N HIS A 388 -3.99 -13.33 29.36
CA HIS A 388 -3.54 -14.71 29.19
C HIS A 388 -2.66 -15.17 30.37
N PHE A 389 -1.72 -14.36 30.84
CA PHE A 389 -0.97 -14.59 32.08
C PHE A 389 -1.90 -14.87 33.29
N LEU A 390 -3.01 -14.12 33.39
CA LEU A 390 -4.04 -14.36 34.42
C LEU A 390 -4.86 -15.63 34.17
N GLU A 391 -5.06 -16.08 32.93
CA GLU A 391 -5.66 -17.39 32.62
C GLU A 391 -4.74 -18.55 33.03
N GLU A 392 -3.44 -18.47 32.74
CA GLU A 392 -2.43 -19.48 33.12
C GLU A 392 -2.36 -19.65 34.64
N HIS A 393 -2.29 -18.52 35.36
CA HIS A 393 -2.37 -18.49 36.82
C HIS A 393 -3.78 -18.73 37.39
N ARG A 394 -4.78 -19.04 36.55
CA ARG A 394 -6.17 -19.40 36.90
C ARG A 394 -7.00 -18.29 37.58
N PHE A 395 -6.55 -17.03 37.52
CA PHE A 395 -7.26 -15.85 38.02
C PHE A 395 -8.30 -15.33 36.99
N PHE A 396 -9.21 -16.21 36.56
CA PHE A 396 -10.17 -15.92 35.48
C PHE A 396 -11.02 -14.66 35.73
N GLU A 397 -11.54 -14.45 36.94
CA GLU A 397 -12.33 -13.25 37.25
C GLU A 397 -11.50 -11.95 37.29
N GLU A 398 -10.17 -12.02 37.42
CA GLU A 398 -9.29 -10.86 37.23
C GLU A 398 -9.00 -10.64 35.74
N SER A 399 -8.79 -11.72 34.96
CA SER A 399 -8.65 -11.65 33.50
C SER A 399 -9.85 -10.98 32.83
N PHE A 400 -11.09 -11.35 33.22
CA PHE A 400 -12.30 -10.68 32.71
C PHE A 400 -12.37 -9.19 33.09
N LYS A 401 -11.96 -8.80 34.30
CA LYS A 401 -11.85 -7.38 34.71
C LYS A 401 -10.76 -6.62 33.94
N VAL A 402 -9.71 -7.32 33.49
CA VAL A 402 -8.64 -6.74 32.65
C VAL A 402 -9.14 -6.45 31.25
N TYR A 403 -9.92 -7.35 30.63
CA TYR A 403 -10.60 -7.07 29.37
C TYR A 403 -11.62 -5.93 29.52
N GLU A 404 -12.47 -5.93 30.55
CA GLU A 404 -13.45 -4.85 30.83
C GLU A 404 -12.75 -3.48 30.96
N ARG A 405 -11.59 -3.42 31.62
CA ARG A 405 -10.76 -2.20 31.72
C ARG A 405 -10.03 -1.85 30.43
N GLY A 406 -9.65 -2.82 29.61
CA GLY A 406 -9.11 -2.60 28.27
C GLY A 406 -10.17 -1.99 27.34
N ILE A 407 -11.39 -2.51 27.38
CA ILE A 407 -12.55 -2.00 26.64
C ILE A 407 -12.84 -0.54 27.04
N ALA A 408 -12.80 -0.21 28.33
CA ALA A 408 -12.96 1.16 28.81
C ALA A 408 -11.77 2.11 28.50
N ALA A 409 -10.64 1.59 27.99
CA ALA A 409 -9.43 2.36 27.70
C ALA A 409 -9.20 2.62 26.20
N PHE A 410 -9.75 1.79 25.32
CA PHE A 410 -9.53 1.86 23.87
C PHE A 410 -10.76 2.34 23.09
N CYS A 411 -10.51 2.77 21.85
CA CYS A 411 -11.53 3.11 20.87
C CYS A 411 -11.51 2.08 19.73
N TRP A 412 -12.59 2.07 18.93
CA TRP A 412 -12.61 1.40 17.63
C TRP A 412 -11.51 1.94 16.70
N PRO A 413 -10.88 1.13 15.83
CA PRO A 413 -11.23 -0.27 15.52
C PRO A 413 -10.59 -1.34 16.43
N HIS A 414 -9.55 -1.03 17.23
CA HIS A 414 -8.82 -2.04 18.01
C HIS A 414 -9.66 -2.73 19.10
N LEU A 415 -10.80 -2.13 19.47
CA LEU A 415 -11.77 -2.74 20.39
C LEU A 415 -12.37 -4.06 19.85
N ASN A 416 -12.39 -4.26 18.53
CA ASN A 416 -12.94 -5.47 17.90
C ASN A 416 -12.27 -6.73 18.44
N ASP A 417 -10.95 -6.81 18.35
CA ASP A 417 -10.20 -8.02 18.69
C ASP A 417 -10.22 -8.31 20.19
N LEU A 418 -10.25 -7.26 21.03
CA LEU A 418 -10.47 -7.37 22.47
C LEU A 418 -11.85 -7.95 22.79
N TRP A 419 -12.93 -7.40 22.20
CA TRP A 419 -14.28 -7.93 22.40
C TRP A 419 -14.40 -9.37 21.89
N LEU A 420 -13.84 -9.69 20.73
CA LEU A 420 -13.88 -11.04 20.15
C LEU A 420 -13.14 -12.06 21.04
N MET A 421 -11.96 -11.71 21.55
CA MET A 421 -11.21 -12.56 22.49
C MET A 421 -11.97 -12.71 23.81
N TYR A 422 -12.40 -11.60 24.43
CA TYR A 422 -13.17 -11.60 25.68
C TYR A 422 -14.44 -12.44 25.60
N LEU A 423 -15.26 -12.24 24.56
CA LEU A 423 -16.52 -12.95 24.38
C LEU A 423 -16.28 -14.45 24.12
N THR A 424 -15.36 -14.82 23.23
CA THR A 424 -15.06 -16.24 22.98
C THR A 424 -14.52 -16.95 24.23
N LYS A 425 -13.58 -16.33 24.96
CA LYS A 425 -13.06 -16.87 26.23
C LYS A 425 -14.15 -16.98 27.30
N PHE A 426 -15.08 -16.02 27.38
CA PHE A 426 -16.20 -16.07 28.31
C PHE A 426 -17.17 -17.21 27.97
N VAL A 427 -17.56 -17.35 26.69
CA VAL A 427 -18.46 -18.41 26.22
C VAL A 427 -17.85 -19.80 26.47
N SER A 428 -16.59 -20.02 26.04
CA SER A 428 -15.89 -21.30 26.24
C SER A 428 -15.69 -21.69 27.72
N ARG A 429 -15.86 -20.76 28.67
CA ARG A 429 -15.69 -21.05 30.11
C ARG A 429 -17.00 -21.08 30.90
N TYR A 430 -17.99 -20.25 30.55
CA TYR A 430 -19.21 -20.10 31.33
C TYR A 430 -20.52 -20.53 30.65
N GLY A 431 -20.51 -20.88 29.35
CA GLY A 431 -21.61 -21.49 28.58
C GLY A 431 -23.00 -21.43 29.24
N SER A 432 -23.39 -22.52 29.91
CA SER A 432 -24.70 -22.67 30.59
C SER A 432 -24.81 -22.06 31.99
N SER A 433 -23.71 -21.65 32.63
CA SER A 433 -23.69 -21.30 34.07
C SER A 433 -23.97 -19.83 34.39
N LYS A 434 -23.73 -18.89 33.47
CA LYS A 434 -23.90 -17.43 33.69
C LYS A 434 -24.44 -16.71 32.45
N LEU A 435 -25.49 -17.27 31.84
CA LEU A 435 -26.09 -16.78 30.59
C LEU A 435 -26.57 -15.33 30.64
N GLU A 436 -27.11 -14.87 31.77
CA GLU A 436 -27.60 -13.48 31.90
C GLU A 436 -26.43 -12.48 31.81
N ARG A 437 -25.32 -12.74 32.49
CA ARG A 437 -24.10 -11.94 32.32
C ARG A 437 -23.53 -12.06 30.89
N ALA A 438 -23.63 -13.23 30.24
CA ALA A 438 -23.23 -13.32 28.83
C ALA A 438 -24.07 -12.38 27.95
N ARG A 439 -25.39 -12.37 28.12
CA ARG A 439 -26.32 -11.46 27.42
C ARG A 439 -25.99 -10.00 27.67
N GLU A 440 -25.75 -9.59 28.92
CA GLU A 440 -25.34 -8.22 29.26
C GLU A 440 -24.06 -7.80 28.52
N LEU A 441 -23.05 -8.67 28.47
CA LEU A 441 -21.78 -8.40 27.80
C LEU A 441 -21.93 -8.34 26.27
N PHE A 442 -22.71 -9.25 25.68
CA PHE A 442 -23.02 -9.19 24.24
C PHE A 442 -23.87 -7.96 23.88
N GLN A 443 -24.79 -7.54 24.75
CA GLN A 443 -25.56 -6.30 24.57
C GLN A 443 -24.64 -5.07 24.64
N GLN A 444 -23.75 -4.97 25.63
CA GLN A 444 -22.75 -3.90 25.75
C GLN A 444 -21.81 -3.85 24.53
N ALA A 445 -21.40 -5.00 23.99
CA ALA A 445 -20.68 -5.07 22.73
C ALA A 445 -21.54 -4.50 21.58
N THR A 446 -22.71 -5.08 21.30
CA THR A 446 -23.57 -4.65 20.17
C THR A 446 -24.02 -3.20 20.24
N ALA A 447 -24.19 -2.63 21.43
CA ALA A 447 -24.56 -1.23 21.64
C ALA A 447 -23.41 -0.23 21.42
N SER A 448 -22.15 -0.70 21.40
CA SER A 448 -20.97 0.14 21.20
C SER A 448 -20.33 0.00 19.81
N VAL A 449 -20.66 -1.05 19.04
CA VAL A 449 -20.04 -1.42 17.76
C VAL A 449 -20.45 -0.52 16.58
N PRO A 450 -19.49 0.02 15.79
CA PRO A 450 -19.73 0.56 14.46
C PRO A 450 -20.14 -0.52 13.46
N ALA A 451 -21.10 -0.21 12.58
CA ALA A 451 -21.77 -1.16 11.68
C ALA A 451 -20.84 -2.17 10.97
N GLN A 452 -19.66 -1.73 10.48
CA GLN A 452 -18.67 -2.54 9.77
C GLN A 452 -18.22 -3.84 10.45
N HIS A 453 -18.39 -3.96 11.79
CA HIS A 453 -17.99 -5.16 12.54
C HIS A 453 -19.17 -5.86 13.23
N ALA A 454 -20.37 -5.30 13.13
CA ALA A 454 -21.58 -5.79 13.79
C ALA A 454 -21.88 -7.26 13.48
N LYS A 455 -21.76 -7.66 12.20
CA LYS A 455 -22.00 -9.01 11.69
C LYS A 455 -21.33 -10.10 12.52
N ARG A 456 -20.04 -9.95 12.87
CA ARG A 456 -19.31 -10.98 13.63
C ARG A 456 -19.78 -11.09 15.09
N PHE A 457 -20.16 -9.98 15.71
CA PHE A 457 -20.70 -9.98 17.09
C PHE A 457 -22.11 -10.55 17.15
N PHE A 458 -22.99 -10.18 16.23
CA PHE A 458 -24.35 -10.74 16.16
C PHE A 458 -24.34 -12.24 15.86
N LEU A 459 -23.47 -12.72 14.96
CA LEU A 459 -23.31 -14.16 14.70
C LEU A 459 -22.77 -14.93 15.93
N LEU A 460 -21.88 -14.34 16.72
CA LEU A 460 -21.39 -14.97 17.95
C LEU A 460 -22.46 -14.99 19.06
N TYR A 461 -23.24 -13.91 19.19
CA TYR A 461 -24.32 -13.84 20.18
C TYR A 461 -25.46 -14.81 19.85
N ALA A 462 -25.88 -14.85 18.58
CA ALA A 462 -26.93 -15.78 18.15
C ALA A 462 -26.53 -17.25 18.34
N LYS A 463 -25.27 -17.62 18.06
CA LYS A 463 -24.75 -18.97 18.36
C LYS A 463 -24.83 -19.34 19.85
N LEU A 464 -24.53 -18.42 20.76
CA LEU A 464 -24.72 -18.68 22.20
C LEU A 464 -26.20 -18.91 22.55
N GLU A 465 -27.13 -18.16 21.95
CA GLU A 465 -28.56 -18.37 22.18
C GLU A 465 -29.13 -19.63 21.49
N GLU A 466 -28.47 -20.12 20.43
CA GLU A 466 -28.78 -21.42 19.79
C GLU A 466 -28.22 -22.60 20.61
N GLU A 467 -26.99 -22.50 21.11
CA GLU A 467 -26.30 -23.57 21.86
C GLU A 467 -26.79 -23.71 23.32
N PHE A 468 -27.18 -22.59 23.97
CA PHE A 468 -27.50 -22.56 25.40
C PHE A 468 -28.78 -21.79 25.77
N GLY A 469 -29.42 -21.12 24.81
CA GLY A 469 -30.45 -20.12 25.07
C GLY A 469 -31.86 -20.50 24.65
N LEU A 470 -32.64 -19.48 24.28
CA LEU A 470 -34.00 -19.63 23.76
C LEU A 470 -34.02 -19.26 22.29
N ALA A 471 -34.46 -20.18 21.43
CA ALA A 471 -34.60 -19.94 19.98
C ALA A 471 -35.36 -18.63 19.67
N LYS A 472 -36.41 -18.28 20.45
CA LYS A 472 -37.13 -17.01 20.29
C LYS A 472 -36.24 -15.76 20.48
N HIS A 473 -35.22 -15.82 21.35
CA HIS A 473 -34.27 -14.73 21.57
C HIS A 473 -33.19 -14.67 20.48
N ALA A 474 -32.64 -15.82 20.05
CA ALA A 474 -31.74 -15.89 18.90
C ALA A 474 -32.34 -15.19 17.66
N LEU A 475 -33.64 -15.41 17.42
CA LEU A 475 -34.38 -14.80 16.32
C LEU A 475 -34.56 -13.28 16.47
N THR A 476 -34.82 -12.77 17.67
CA THR A 476 -34.83 -11.30 17.91
C THR A 476 -33.44 -10.68 17.78
N ILE A 477 -32.37 -11.44 18.03
CA ILE A 477 -30.98 -10.99 17.84
C ILE A 477 -30.64 -10.94 16.34
N TYR A 478 -31.07 -11.92 15.54
CA TYR A 478 -30.96 -11.85 14.08
C TYR A 478 -31.74 -10.67 13.49
N GLN A 479 -32.96 -10.40 13.98
CA GLN A 479 -33.74 -9.22 13.54
C GLN A 479 -33.15 -7.87 14.00
N ALA A 480 -32.36 -7.86 15.08
CA ALA A 480 -31.56 -6.70 15.46
C ALA A 480 -30.31 -6.55 14.56
N ALA A 481 -29.69 -7.67 14.18
CA ALA A 481 -28.52 -7.70 13.32
C ALA A 481 -28.79 -7.10 11.92
N THR A 482 -29.89 -7.48 11.27
CA THR A 482 -30.26 -6.96 9.94
C THR A 482 -30.45 -5.45 9.90
N LYS A 483 -30.80 -4.84 11.05
CA LYS A 483 -30.98 -3.38 11.23
C LYS A 483 -29.67 -2.65 11.53
N ALA A 484 -28.69 -3.32 12.15
CA ALA A 484 -27.40 -2.74 12.55
C ALA A 484 -26.25 -2.94 11.52
N VAL A 485 -26.39 -3.89 10.60
CA VAL A 485 -25.35 -4.29 9.62
C VAL A 485 -25.35 -3.37 8.37
N PRO A 486 -24.17 -3.06 7.79
CA PRO A 486 -24.05 -2.21 6.60
C PRO A 486 -24.74 -2.82 5.38
N GLN A 487 -25.21 -1.95 4.48
CA GLN A 487 -26.15 -2.32 3.42
C GLN A 487 -25.64 -3.40 2.45
N GLU A 488 -24.33 -3.48 2.22
CA GLU A 488 -23.69 -4.54 1.43
C GLU A 488 -23.85 -5.93 2.07
N GLU A 489 -23.64 -6.02 3.39
CA GLU A 489 -23.66 -7.27 4.16
C GLU A 489 -25.05 -7.70 4.65
N LYS A 490 -26.09 -6.85 4.46
CA LYS A 490 -27.46 -7.17 4.88
C LYS A 490 -27.97 -8.46 4.23
N LEU A 491 -27.69 -8.68 2.95
CA LEU A 491 -28.12 -9.88 2.21
C LEU A 491 -27.67 -11.17 2.92
N ASP A 492 -26.41 -11.26 3.34
CA ASP A 492 -25.89 -12.41 4.10
C ASP A 492 -26.65 -12.62 5.42
N MET A 493 -26.96 -11.54 6.12
CA MET A 493 -27.69 -11.61 7.39
C MET A 493 -29.13 -12.07 7.22
N TYR A 494 -29.82 -11.60 6.18
CA TYR A 494 -31.16 -12.11 5.86
C TYR A 494 -31.11 -13.58 5.41
N LEU A 495 -30.13 -14.00 4.60
CA LEU A 495 -29.99 -15.42 4.22
C LEU A 495 -29.74 -16.33 5.43
N ILE A 496 -28.84 -15.93 6.34
CA ILE A 496 -28.54 -16.69 7.56
C ILE A 496 -29.75 -16.69 8.50
N TYR A 497 -30.45 -15.56 8.66
CA TYR A 497 -31.66 -15.46 9.45
C TYR A 497 -32.76 -16.38 8.90
N ILE A 498 -33.04 -16.32 7.59
CA ILE A 498 -34.00 -17.19 6.90
C ILE A 498 -33.67 -18.67 7.16
N ALA A 499 -32.43 -19.10 6.93
CA ALA A 499 -32.01 -20.49 7.15
C ALA A 499 -32.25 -20.96 8.61
N ARG A 500 -31.88 -20.14 9.61
CA ARG A 500 -32.15 -20.46 11.02
C ARG A 500 -33.64 -20.43 11.35
N THR A 501 -34.42 -19.60 10.68
CA THR A 501 -35.88 -19.57 10.91
C THR A 501 -36.59 -20.79 10.30
N THR A 502 -36.15 -21.29 9.14
CA THR A 502 -36.66 -22.57 8.60
C THR A 502 -36.32 -23.73 9.52
N GLU A 503 -35.10 -23.79 10.07
CA GLU A 503 -34.68 -24.83 11.02
C GLU A 503 -35.44 -24.78 12.36
N LEU A 504 -35.65 -23.59 12.94
CA LEU A 504 -36.19 -23.44 14.30
C LEU A 504 -37.73 -23.36 14.38
N LEU A 505 -38.40 -23.00 13.27
CA LEU A 505 -39.85 -22.68 13.27
C LEU A 505 -40.60 -23.16 12.02
N GLY A 506 -39.91 -23.66 11.00
CA GLY A 506 -40.51 -23.98 9.71
C GLY A 506 -40.87 -22.75 8.87
N VAL A 507 -41.26 -23.03 7.62
CA VAL A 507 -41.38 -22.05 6.53
C VAL A 507 -42.44 -20.97 6.79
N ALA A 508 -43.48 -21.24 7.59
CA ALA A 508 -44.58 -20.32 7.82
C ALA A 508 -44.16 -18.96 8.42
N ARG A 509 -43.03 -18.89 9.15
CA ARG A 509 -42.48 -17.63 9.70
C ARG A 509 -41.38 -16.97 8.87
N THR A 510 -40.91 -17.58 7.78
CA THR A 510 -39.92 -16.94 6.89
C THR A 510 -40.57 -15.88 6.00
N ARG A 511 -41.88 -16.00 5.73
CA ARG A 511 -42.72 -15.03 4.98
C ARG A 511 -42.48 -13.58 5.44
N GLN A 512 -42.65 -13.33 6.74
CA GLN A 512 -42.43 -12.02 7.38
C GLN A 512 -40.99 -11.49 7.22
N ILE A 513 -40.02 -12.39 7.05
CA ILE A 513 -38.60 -12.06 6.94
C ILE A 513 -38.23 -11.74 5.50
N TYR A 514 -38.85 -12.40 4.51
CA TYR A 514 -38.77 -11.99 3.11
C TYR A 514 -39.45 -10.63 2.88
N GLU A 515 -40.60 -10.38 3.51
CA GLU A 515 -41.26 -9.07 3.55
C GLU A 515 -40.34 -7.99 4.15
N GLU A 516 -39.82 -8.20 5.38
CA GLU A 516 -38.84 -7.28 6.00
C GLU A 516 -37.52 -7.14 5.20
N ALA A 517 -37.13 -8.13 4.39
CA ALA A 517 -35.94 -8.06 3.54
C ALA A 517 -36.18 -7.18 2.30
N ILE A 518 -37.30 -7.37 1.62
CA ILE A 518 -37.64 -6.65 0.38
C ILE A 518 -37.75 -5.14 0.64
N GLU A 519 -38.29 -4.72 1.79
CA GLU A 519 -38.36 -3.30 2.18
C GLU A 519 -36.99 -2.66 2.51
N ASN A 520 -35.99 -3.45 2.91
CA ASN A 520 -34.74 -2.95 3.53
C ASN A 520 -33.47 -3.13 2.67
N LEU A 521 -33.57 -3.80 1.52
CA LEU A 521 -32.45 -4.11 0.62
C LEU A 521 -32.40 -3.16 -0.59
N PRO A 522 -31.20 -2.91 -1.16
CA PRO A 522 -31.08 -2.30 -2.49
C PRO A 522 -31.82 -3.14 -3.55
N GLU A 523 -32.42 -2.49 -4.55
CA GLU A 523 -33.18 -3.10 -5.65
C GLU A 523 -32.55 -4.40 -6.20
N LYS A 524 -31.25 -4.39 -6.50
CA LYS A 524 -30.50 -5.57 -6.98
C LYS A 524 -30.58 -6.76 -6.02
N GLN A 525 -30.34 -6.53 -4.73
CA GLN A 525 -30.37 -7.57 -3.69
C GLN A 525 -31.81 -7.98 -3.33
N ALA A 526 -32.75 -7.04 -3.38
CA ALA A 526 -34.16 -7.30 -3.15
C ALA A 526 -34.72 -8.30 -4.20
N ARG A 527 -34.30 -8.20 -5.47
CA ARG A 527 -34.67 -9.12 -6.56
C ARG A 527 -34.20 -10.56 -6.31
N ASP A 528 -33.00 -10.76 -5.81
CA ASP A 528 -32.47 -12.09 -5.45
C ASP A 528 -33.27 -12.72 -4.30
N MET A 529 -33.68 -11.91 -3.31
CA MET A 529 -34.59 -12.34 -2.24
C MET A 529 -36.00 -12.64 -2.77
N CYS A 530 -36.48 -11.81 -3.69
CA CYS A 530 -37.75 -11.96 -4.41
C CYS A 530 -37.86 -13.33 -5.11
N LEU A 531 -36.83 -13.71 -5.89
CA LEU A 531 -36.75 -15.00 -6.57
C LEU A 531 -36.68 -16.18 -5.57
N ARG A 532 -35.91 -16.03 -4.48
CA ARG A 532 -35.85 -17.04 -3.42
C ARG A 532 -37.20 -17.20 -2.69
N TYR A 533 -37.92 -16.11 -2.46
CA TYR A 533 -39.25 -16.14 -1.83
C TYR A 533 -40.28 -16.83 -2.75
N ALA A 534 -40.29 -16.48 -4.03
CA ALA A 534 -41.15 -17.13 -5.03
C ALA A 534 -40.89 -18.65 -5.11
N ALA A 535 -39.62 -19.07 -5.07
CA ALA A 535 -39.26 -20.49 -5.05
C ALA A 535 -39.75 -21.22 -3.77
N VAL A 536 -39.67 -20.56 -2.60
CA VAL A 536 -40.18 -21.09 -1.33
C VAL A 536 -41.71 -21.22 -1.33
N GLU A 537 -42.45 -20.21 -1.79
CA GLU A 537 -43.92 -20.27 -1.89
C GLU A 537 -44.39 -21.28 -2.95
N LYS A 538 -43.64 -21.45 -4.06
CA LYS A 538 -43.85 -22.54 -5.03
C LYS A 538 -43.68 -23.91 -4.37
N GLY A 539 -42.67 -24.08 -3.51
CA GLY A 539 -42.47 -25.29 -2.72
C GLY A 539 -43.56 -25.58 -1.69
N LEU A 540 -44.28 -24.55 -1.23
CA LEU A 540 -45.47 -24.68 -0.37
C LEU A 540 -46.78 -24.87 -1.16
N GLY A 541 -46.75 -24.74 -2.50
CA GLY A 541 -47.94 -24.82 -3.36
C GLY A 541 -48.85 -23.59 -3.35
N GLU A 542 -48.44 -22.46 -2.74
CA GLU A 542 -49.25 -21.24 -2.66
C GLU A 542 -49.08 -20.37 -3.92
N VAL A 543 -49.60 -20.89 -5.04
CA VAL A 543 -49.43 -20.34 -6.40
C VAL A 543 -49.78 -18.85 -6.49
N ASP A 544 -50.89 -18.42 -5.89
CA ASP A 544 -51.35 -17.03 -6.01
C ASP A 544 -50.52 -16.03 -5.19
N ARG A 545 -49.81 -16.49 -4.15
CA ARG A 545 -48.78 -15.67 -3.48
C ARG A 545 -47.52 -15.58 -4.33
N CYS A 546 -47.12 -16.69 -4.95
CA CYS A 546 -46.00 -16.73 -5.88
C CYS A 546 -46.21 -15.74 -7.05
N ARG A 547 -47.45 -15.62 -7.56
CA ARG A 547 -47.88 -14.56 -8.51
C ARG A 547 -47.68 -13.15 -7.98
N ALA A 548 -48.28 -12.83 -6.82
CA ALA A 548 -48.18 -11.50 -6.22
C ALA A 548 -46.71 -11.10 -5.93
N ILE A 549 -45.85 -12.08 -5.59
CA ILE A 549 -44.41 -11.88 -5.49
C ILE A 549 -43.84 -11.51 -6.87
N TYR A 550 -44.01 -12.33 -7.91
CA TYR A 550 -43.51 -12.00 -9.27
C TYR A 550 -44.01 -10.64 -9.78
N GLU A 551 -45.28 -10.29 -9.56
CA GLU A 551 -45.84 -8.97 -9.89
C GLU A 551 -45.10 -7.83 -9.15
N HIS A 552 -44.86 -7.96 -7.85
CA HIS A 552 -44.09 -6.99 -7.09
C HIS A 552 -42.63 -6.90 -7.58
N CYS A 553 -41.97 -8.04 -7.78
CA CYS A 553 -40.59 -8.09 -8.28
C CYS A 553 -40.46 -7.47 -9.69
N SER A 554 -41.49 -7.59 -10.54
CA SER A 554 -41.49 -7.04 -11.90
C SER A 554 -41.32 -5.51 -11.95
N GLN A 555 -41.76 -4.80 -10.90
CA GLN A 555 -41.60 -3.35 -10.76
C GLN A 555 -40.14 -2.92 -10.51
N MET A 556 -39.26 -3.88 -10.21
CA MET A 556 -37.82 -3.69 -9.92
C MET A 556 -36.91 -4.33 -11.00
N CYS A 557 -37.47 -4.96 -12.02
CA CYS A 557 -36.76 -5.85 -12.95
C CYS A 557 -36.79 -5.34 -14.41
N ASP A 558 -35.70 -4.71 -14.85
CA ASP A 558 -35.46 -4.30 -16.24
C ASP A 558 -35.61 -5.48 -17.23
N PRO A 559 -36.61 -5.48 -18.14
CA PRO A 559 -36.83 -6.58 -19.10
C PRO A 559 -35.71 -6.78 -20.12
N SER A 560 -34.74 -5.84 -20.19
CA SER A 560 -33.56 -5.90 -21.06
C SER A 560 -32.24 -6.15 -20.33
N ARG A 561 -32.20 -6.09 -18.98
CA ARG A 561 -30.99 -6.42 -18.20
C ARG A 561 -31.10 -7.78 -17.51
N ASP A 562 -32.30 -8.16 -17.07
CA ASP A 562 -32.52 -9.32 -16.20
C ASP A 562 -33.44 -10.37 -16.86
N PRO A 563 -33.04 -10.98 -18.01
CA PRO A 563 -33.88 -11.90 -18.76
C PRO A 563 -34.19 -13.20 -18.00
N GLU A 564 -33.38 -13.55 -17.00
CA GLU A 564 -33.52 -14.78 -16.20
C GLU A 564 -34.77 -14.73 -15.30
N PHE A 565 -35.07 -13.57 -14.71
CA PHE A 565 -36.30 -13.34 -13.96
C PHE A 565 -37.54 -13.56 -14.83
N TRP A 566 -37.54 -13.01 -16.05
CA TRP A 566 -38.65 -13.12 -16.99
C TRP A 566 -38.80 -14.53 -17.59
N LYS A 567 -37.72 -15.32 -17.66
CA LYS A 567 -37.81 -16.77 -17.95
C LYS A 567 -38.46 -17.52 -16.78
N ALA A 568 -37.96 -17.34 -15.55
CA ALA A 568 -38.51 -18.01 -14.37
C ALA A 568 -40.03 -17.73 -14.17
N TRP A 569 -40.49 -16.50 -14.44
CA TRP A 569 -41.92 -16.18 -14.40
C TRP A 569 -42.71 -16.79 -15.58
N LYS A 570 -42.16 -16.82 -16.81
CA LYS A 570 -42.77 -17.54 -17.94
C LYS A 570 -42.94 -19.02 -17.60
N ASP A 571 -41.90 -19.67 -17.10
CA ASP A 571 -41.90 -21.10 -16.80
C ASP A 571 -42.84 -21.44 -15.63
N PHE A 572 -43.02 -20.51 -14.68
CA PHE A 572 -44.02 -20.58 -13.63
C PHE A 572 -45.47 -20.52 -14.17
N GLU A 573 -45.83 -19.54 -15.00
CA GLU A 573 -47.17 -19.49 -15.59
C GLU A 573 -47.43 -20.61 -16.62
N VAL A 574 -46.41 -21.15 -17.29
CA VAL A 574 -46.55 -22.37 -18.12
C VAL A 574 -46.83 -23.62 -17.25
N SER A 575 -46.31 -23.66 -16.02
CA SER A 575 -46.54 -24.79 -15.11
C SER A 575 -47.86 -24.70 -14.33
N TYR A 576 -48.29 -23.52 -13.87
CA TYR A 576 -49.47 -23.35 -12.99
C TYR A 576 -50.52 -22.32 -13.47
N GLY A 577 -50.38 -21.76 -14.68
CA GLY A 577 -51.17 -20.64 -15.19
C GLY A 577 -52.37 -21.00 -16.08
N ASN A 578 -53.20 -19.98 -16.29
CA ASN A 578 -54.34 -19.95 -17.20
C ASN A 578 -54.02 -19.05 -18.41
N GLU A 579 -54.80 -19.10 -19.49
CA GLU A 579 -54.61 -18.18 -20.63
C GLU A 579 -54.62 -16.70 -20.21
N GLU A 580 -55.45 -16.32 -19.25
CA GLU A 580 -55.58 -14.93 -18.80
C GLU A 580 -54.37 -14.49 -17.97
N THR A 581 -53.90 -15.29 -16.99
CA THR A 581 -52.74 -14.96 -16.16
C THR A 581 -51.44 -14.87 -16.98
N PHE A 582 -51.29 -15.73 -18.00
CA PHE A 582 -50.17 -15.65 -18.94
C PHE A 582 -50.22 -14.37 -19.80
N LYS A 583 -51.41 -13.95 -20.25
CA LYS A 583 -51.61 -12.70 -20.99
C LYS A 583 -51.39 -11.47 -20.11
N ASP A 584 -51.72 -11.54 -18.82
CA ASP A 584 -51.44 -10.47 -17.86
C ASP A 584 -49.95 -10.35 -17.51
N MET A 585 -49.21 -11.45 -17.36
CA MET A 585 -47.73 -11.41 -17.28
C MET A 585 -47.11 -10.72 -18.52
N LEU A 586 -47.60 -11.02 -19.73
CA LEU A 586 -47.14 -10.35 -20.95
C LEU A 586 -47.55 -8.86 -21.02
N ARG A 587 -48.70 -8.47 -20.47
CA ARG A 587 -49.10 -7.06 -20.31
C ARG A 587 -48.18 -6.32 -19.35
N VAL A 588 -47.87 -6.91 -18.19
CA VAL A 588 -46.94 -6.34 -17.20
C VAL A 588 -45.52 -6.21 -17.79
N LYS A 589 -45.03 -7.23 -18.51
CA LYS A 589 -43.74 -7.16 -19.23
C LYS A 589 -43.70 -5.96 -20.19
N ARG A 590 -44.76 -5.76 -20.99
CA ARG A 590 -44.88 -4.64 -21.93
C ARG A 590 -44.99 -3.29 -21.22
N SER A 591 -45.71 -3.16 -20.11
CA SER A 591 -45.82 -1.88 -19.37
C SER A 591 -44.52 -1.49 -18.66
N VAL A 592 -43.83 -2.45 -18.03
CA VAL A 592 -42.51 -2.21 -17.41
C VAL A 592 -41.47 -1.84 -18.48
N GLN A 593 -41.45 -2.53 -19.62
CA GLN A 593 -40.59 -2.18 -20.76
C GLN A 593 -40.90 -0.77 -21.32
N ALA A 594 -42.17 -0.34 -21.33
CA ALA A 594 -42.56 1.01 -21.73
C ALA A 594 -42.12 2.08 -20.71
N GLN A 595 -42.24 1.79 -19.40
CA GLN A 595 -41.81 2.71 -18.34
C GLN A 595 -40.29 3.00 -18.40
N TYR A 596 -39.45 1.95 -18.44
CA TYR A 596 -38.00 2.15 -18.50
C TYR A 596 -37.51 2.75 -19.83
N SER A 597 -38.19 2.50 -20.96
CA SER A 597 -37.84 3.14 -22.23
C SER A 597 -38.21 4.63 -22.29
N GLN A 598 -39.34 5.03 -21.69
CA GLN A 598 -39.69 6.45 -21.54
C GLN A 598 -38.70 7.19 -20.62
N VAL A 599 -38.29 6.58 -19.51
CA VAL A 599 -37.26 7.16 -18.62
C VAL A 599 -35.95 7.38 -19.37
N HIS A 600 -35.53 6.43 -20.21
CA HIS A 600 -34.33 6.60 -21.04
C HIS A 600 -34.45 7.72 -22.10
N GLN A 601 -35.63 7.93 -22.68
CA GLN A 601 -35.86 9.03 -23.64
C GLN A 601 -35.78 10.39 -22.95
N ASN A 602 -36.49 10.57 -21.82
CA ASN A 602 -36.53 11.83 -21.07
C ASN A 602 -35.14 12.28 -20.58
N VAL A 603 -34.23 11.34 -20.29
CA VAL A 603 -32.84 11.64 -19.90
C VAL A 603 -31.99 12.12 -21.09
N SER A 604 -32.30 11.68 -22.32
CA SER A 604 -31.61 12.14 -23.53
C SER A 604 -32.02 13.56 -23.92
N GLU A 605 -33.32 13.88 -23.87
CA GLU A 605 -33.83 15.21 -24.24
C GLU A 605 -33.30 16.34 -23.33
N LEU A 606 -32.90 16.02 -22.10
CA LEU A 606 -32.29 16.97 -21.16
C LEU A 606 -30.79 17.22 -21.39
N ALA A 607 -30.13 16.46 -22.28
CA ALA A 607 -28.70 16.61 -22.56
C ALA A 607 -28.39 17.55 -23.75
N ASP A 608 -29.35 17.73 -24.67
CA ASP A 608 -29.14 18.42 -25.96
C ASP A 608 -29.43 19.95 -25.92
N THR A 609 -29.72 20.53 -24.75
CA THR A 609 -30.31 21.89 -24.64
C THR A 609 -29.34 23.04 -24.32
N ASP A 610 -28.01 22.85 -24.42
CA ASP A 610 -27.01 23.91 -24.19
C ASP A 610 -26.37 24.44 -25.50
N ALA A 611 -26.07 25.75 -25.52
CA ALA A 611 -25.86 26.54 -26.76
C ALA A 611 -24.39 26.59 -27.27
N PRO A 612 -24.16 27.17 -28.48
CA PRO A 612 -23.71 28.57 -28.51
C PRO A 612 -24.24 29.42 -29.70
N ALA A 613 -23.92 30.72 -29.72
CA ALA A 613 -24.42 31.72 -30.68
C ALA A 613 -23.32 32.47 -31.47
N ALA A 614 -23.64 33.01 -32.66
CA ALA A 614 -22.73 33.86 -33.47
C ALA A 614 -23.48 34.87 -34.40
N VAL A 615 -22.78 35.96 -34.77
CA VAL A 615 -23.30 37.24 -35.33
C VAL A 615 -22.12 37.92 -36.11
N LEU A 616 -22.20 38.60 -37.29
CA LEU A 616 -23.25 39.03 -38.25
C LEU A 616 -22.60 39.28 -39.65
N ASN A 617 -23.37 39.79 -40.63
CA ASN A 617 -22.93 40.44 -41.91
C ASN A 617 -22.34 39.50 -43.01
N PRO A 618 -22.04 39.98 -44.24
CA PRO A 618 -23.07 40.03 -45.28
C PRO A 618 -22.72 39.20 -46.54
N LEU A 619 -22.01 38.08 -46.38
CA LEU A 619 -21.93 37.02 -47.43
C LEU A 619 -23.24 36.19 -47.51
N ALA A 620 -24.20 36.52 -46.63
CA ALA A 620 -25.35 35.74 -46.20
C ALA A 620 -26.50 35.59 -47.22
N ALA A 621 -26.30 35.86 -48.51
CA ALA A 621 -27.27 35.52 -49.57
C ALA A 621 -26.93 34.15 -50.15
N ALA A 622 -25.78 34.03 -50.81
CA ALA A 622 -25.28 32.75 -51.33
C ALA A 622 -25.04 31.72 -50.20
N GLU A 623 -24.54 32.16 -49.03
CA GLU A 623 -24.45 31.28 -47.87
C GLU A 623 -25.82 30.86 -47.31
N LYS A 624 -26.89 31.66 -47.50
CA LYS A 624 -28.24 31.24 -47.08
C LYS A 624 -28.80 30.19 -48.01
N GLU A 625 -28.73 30.38 -49.33
CA GLU A 625 -29.23 29.38 -50.27
C GLU A 625 -28.49 28.04 -50.10
N LEU A 626 -27.17 28.05 -49.89
CA LEU A 626 -26.41 26.84 -49.58
C LEU A 626 -26.79 26.24 -48.21
N LYS A 627 -26.98 27.05 -47.16
CA LYS A 627 -27.37 26.57 -45.83
C LYS A 627 -28.83 26.12 -45.79
N GLU A 628 -29.73 26.69 -46.58
CA GLU A 628 -31.12 26.27 -46.71
C GLU A 628 -31.21 24.95 -47.51
N GLU A 629 -30.36 24.74 -48.53
CA GLU A 629 -30.18 23.43 -49.15
C GLU A 629 -29.54 22.40 -48.21
N GLU A 630 -28.49 22.75 -47.47
CA GLU A 630 -27.88 21.84 -46.49
C GLU A 630 -28.82 21.53 -45.33
N GLU A 631 -29.60 22.50 -44.84
CA GLU A 631 -30.64 22.27 -43.86
C GLU A 631 -31.78 21.43 -44.44
N ALA A 632 -32.16 21.61 -45.70
CA ALA A 632 -33.15 20.76 -46.36
C ALA A 632 -32.65 19.32 -46.50
N LYS A 633 -31.38 19.12 -46.88
CA LYS A 633 -30.72 17.81 -46.93
C LYS A 633 -30.62 17.18 -45.54
N ARG A 634 -30.19 17.92 -44.51
CA ARG A 634 -30.16 17.45 -43.12
C ARG A 634 -31.56 17.15 -42.58
N LYS A 635 -32.59 17.93 -42.92
CA LYS A 635 -34.01 17.67 -42.55
C LYS A 635 -34.61 16.48 -43.32
N LEU A 636 -34.10 16.18 -44.52
CA LEU A 636 -34.40 14.93 -45.24
C LEU A 636 -33.68 13.74 -44.60
N GLU A 637 -32.37 13.80 -44.37
CA GLU A 637 -31.62 12.74 -43.70
C GLU A 637 -32.16 12.43 -42.30
N MET A 638 -32.54 13.44 -41.52
CA MET A 638 -33.16 13.24 -40.19
C MET A 638 -34.57 12.65 -40.31
N ARG A 639 -35.32 12.93 -41.39
CA ARG A 639 -36.59 12.26 -41.69
C ARG A 639 -36.37 10.82 -42.15
N GLU A 640 -35.36 10.56 -42.95
CA GLU A 640 -35.00 9.22 -43.42
C GLU A 640 -34.54 8.37 -42.24
N LYS A 641 -33.62 8.85 -41.40
CA LYS A 641 -33.20 8.20 -40.14
C LYS A 641 -34.38 7.96 -39.20
N ALA A 642 -35.25 8.95 -38.96
CA ALA A 642 -36.44 8.76 -38.12
C ALA A 642 -37.45 7.77 -38.74
N LEU A 643 -37.50 7.64 -40.07
CA LEU A 643 -38.37 6.70 -40.78
C LEU A 643 -37.75 5.28 -40.82
N GLU A 644 -36.42 5.16 -40.91
CA GLU A 644 -35.67 3.91 -40.70
C GLU A 644 -35.80 3.42 -39.26
N GLU A 645 -35.68 4.29 -38.25
CA GLU A 645 -35.94 3.94 -36.85
C GLU A 645 -37.40 3.52 -36.65
N GLN A 646 -38.37 4.21 -37.25
CA GLN A 646 -39.77 3.77 -37.22
C GLN A 646 -40.00 2.44 -37.94
N LEU A 647 -39.30 2.15 -39.03
CA LEU A 647 -39.35 0.86 -39.72
C LEU A 647 -38.66 -0.24 -38.90
N TYR A 648 -37.58 0.07 -38.20
CA TYR A 648 -36.88 -0.83 -37.29
C TYR A 648 -37.74 -1.15 -36.06
N LEU A 649 -38.36 -0.13 -35.44
CA LEU A 649 -39.32 -0.27 -34.35
C LEU A 649 -40.59 -1.02 -34.77
N LYS A 650 -41.05 -0.87 -36.02
CA LYS A 650 -42.14 -1.69 -36.58
C LYS A 650 -41.71 -3.15 -36.75
N LYS A 651 -40.61 -3.41 -37.45
CA LYS A 651 -40.05 -4.77 -37.63
C LYS A 651 -39.78 -5.45 -36.29
N LYS A 652 -39.29 -4.72 -35.29
CA LYS A 652 -39.07 -5.26 -33.95
C LYS A 652 -40.39 -5.64 -33.28
N LYS A 653 -41.43 -4.79 -33.34
CA LYS A 653 -42.77 -5.16 -32.85
C LYS A 653 -43.38 -6.34 -33.61
N GLU A 654 -43.20 -6.41 -34.93
CA GLU A 654 -43.65 -7.53 -35.76
C GLU A 654 -42.94 -8.84 -35.39
N LEU A 655 -41.66 -8.79 -34.98
CA LEU A 655 -40.91 -9.93 -34.44
C LEU A 655 -41.35 -10.28 -33.00
N ASP A 656 -41.43 -9.30 -32.10
CA ASP A 656 -41.87 -9.47 -30.71
C ASP A 656 -43.30 -10.07 -30.66
N ASP A 657 -44.20 -9.63 -31.54
CA ASP A 657 -45.57 -10.15 -31.66
C ASP A 657 -45.61 -11.54 -32.33
N ALA A 658 -44.67 -11.86 -33.23
CA ALA A 658 -44.53 -13.20 -33.80
C ALA A 658 -43.98 -14.22 -32.78
N GLU A 659 -43.02 -13.83 -31.93
CA GLU A 659 -42.56 -14.65 -30.80
C GLU A 659 -43.70 -14.91 -29.79
N ILE A 660 -44.56 -13.91 -29.55
CA ILE A 660 -45.75 -14.07 -28.70
C ILE A 660 -46.76 -15.02 -29.35
N ALA A 661 -47.01 -14.92 -30.65
CA ALA A 661 -47.89 -15.84 -31.37
C ALA A 661 -47.37 -17.30 -31.32
N GLN A 662 -46.06 -17.50 -31.47
CA GLN A 662 -45.42 -18.80 -31.30
C GLN A 662 -45.56 -19.33 -29.86
N ALA A 663 -45.37 -18.48 -28.85
CA ALA A 663 -45.56 -18.86 -27.45
C ALA A 663 -47.03 -19.18 -27.10
N GLU A 664 -48.01 -18.49 -27.70
CA GLU A 664 -49.44 -18.86 -27.57
C GLU A 664 -49.74 -20.20 -28.25
N GLU A 665 -49.15 -20.49 -29.41
CA GLU A 665 -49.26 -21.80 -30.06
C GLU A 665 -48.60 -22.91 -29.22
N GLU A 666 -47.41 -22.69 -28.67
CA GLU A 666 -46.75 -23.64 -27.77
C GLU A 666 -47.58 -23.92 -26.51
N PHE A 667 -48.10 -22.87 -25.86
CA PHE A 667 -48.98 -23.01 -24.70
C PHE A 667 -50.24 -23.82 -25.06
N LYS A 668 -50.87 -23.54 -26.20
CA LYS A 668 -52.03 -24.30 -26.68
C LYS A 668 -51.68 -25.76 -26.99
N ARG A 669 -50.55 -26.04 -27.64
CA ARG A 669 -50.08 -27.42 -27.89
C ARG A 669 -49.83 -28.19 -26.59
N VAL A 670 -49.28 -27.55 -25.56
CA VAL A 670 -49.07 -28.15 -24.24
C VAL A 670 -50.39 -28.37 -23.48
N GLN A 671 -51.33 -27.42 -23.54
CA GLN A 671 -52.67 -27.58 -22.96
C GLN A 671 -53.48 -28.67 -23.69
N ASP A 672 -53.45 -28.71 -25.02
CA ASP A 672 -54.06 -29.77 -25.84
C ASP A 672 -53.46 -31.14 -25.50
N MET A 673 -52.14 -31.24 -25.34
CA MET A 673 -51.48 -32.49 -24.95
C MET A 673 -51.90 -32.93 -23.53
N ARG A 674 -51.95 -32.01 -22.56
CA ARG A 674 -52.49 -32.27 -21.21
C ARG A 674 -53.98 -32.66 -21.23
N ALA A 675 -54.79 -32.04 -22.09
CA ALA A 675 -56.20 -32.37 -22.25
C ALA A 675 -56.40 -33.75 -22.89
N ARG A 676 -55.60 -34.11 -23.90
CA ARG A 676 -55.56 -35.45 -24.50
C ARG A 676 -55.11 -36.51 -23.50
N ALA A 677 -54.07 -36.24 -22.70
CA ALA A 677 -53.62 -37.14 -21.64
C ALA A 677 -54.73 -37.40 -20.60
N ARG A 678 -55.44 -36.35 -20.15
CA ARG A 678 -56.60 -36.47 -19.26
C ARG A 678 -57.78 -37.22 -19.91
N MET A 679 -58.02 -37.03 -21.21
CA MET A 679 -59.03 -37.78 -21.98
C MET A 679 -58.68 -39.27 -22.06
N LEU A 680 -57.44 -39.62 -22.42
CA LEU A 680 -56.95 -41.00 -22.48
C LEU A 680 -57.02 -41.68 -21.12
N ALA A 681 -56.63 -40.99 -20.04
CA ALA A 681 -56.78 -41.48 -18.66
C ALA A 681 -58.24 -41.63 -18.19
N SER A 682 -59.22 -41.05 -18.90
CA SER A 682 -60.66 -41.20 -18.63
C SER A 682 -61.33 -42.31 -19.44
N LEU A 683 -60.64 -42.89 -20.43
CA LEU A 683 -61.15 -43.99 -21.26
C LEU A 683 -60.85 -45.34 -20.60
N PRO A 684 -61.85 -46.22 -20.41
CA PRO A 684 -61.60 -47.58 -19.93
C PRO A 684 -60.73 -48.38 -20.93
N PRO A 685 -59.81 -49.24 -20.48
CA PRO A 685 -58.91 -49.98 -21.37
C PRO A 685 -59.66 -50.82 -22.42
N ASP A 686 -60.80 -51.41 -22.05
CA ASP A 686 -61.60 -52.25 -22.96
C ASP A 686 -62.54 -51.48 -23.90
N ALA A 687 -62.61 -50.13 -23.83
CA ALA A 687 -63.62 -49.32 -24.51
C ALA A 687 -63.80 -49.65 -26.02
N PRO A 688 -64.93 -50.25 -26.45
CA PRO A 688 -65.04 -50.87 -27.76
C PRO A 688 -65.10 -49.85 -28.90
N PHE A 689 -64.53 -50.20 -30.06
CA PHE A 689 -64.45 -49.34 -31.25
C PHE A 689 -65.81 -48.82 -31.76
N PHE A 690 -66.87 -49.60 -31.55
CA PHE A 690 -68.25 -49.25 -31.90
C PHE A 690 -69.23 -49.65 -30.78
N LEU A 691 -70.13 -48.74 -30.45
CA LEU A 691 -71.26 -48.95 -29.55
C LEU A 691 -72.55 -48.72 -30.32
N ALA A 692 -73.24 -49.80 -30.70
CA ALA A 692 -74.53 -49.73 -31.39
C ALA A 692 -75.61 -49.14 -30.47
N VAL A 693 -76.27 -48.05 -30.89
CA VAL A 693 -77.34 -47.40 -30.12
C VAL A 693 -78.44 -46.92 -31.06
N SER A 694 -79.70 -47.14 -30.69
CA SER A 694 -80.89 -46.81 -31.48
C SER A 694 -81.16 -45.31 -31.66
N GLY A 695 -80.42 -44.43 -30.97
CA GLY A 695 -80.51 -42.98 -31.05
C GLY A 695 -79.39 -42.29 -30.26
N PHE A 696 -79.26 -40.98 -30.42
CA PHE A 696 -78.24 -40.19 -29.71
C PHE A 696 -78.58 -40.06 -28.23
N GLN A 697 -77.62 -40.35 -27.36
CA GLN A 697 -77.73 -40.33 -25.89
C GLN A 697 -76.79 -39.30 -25.23
N GLY A 698 -76.41 -38.25 -25.97
CA GLY A 698 -75.47 -37.21 -25.51
C GLY A 698 -74.03 -37.43 -25.97
N VAL A 699 -73.15 -36.47 -25.68
CA VAL A 699 -71.73 -36.54 -26.08
C VAL A 699 -70.98 -37.55 -25.21
N ARG A 700 -70.25 -38.48 -25.83
CA ARG A 700 -69.34 -39.40 -25.13
C ARG A 700 -67.89 -38.99 -25.41
N PRO A 701 -67.05 -38.75 -24.38
CA PRO A 701 -65.64 -38.42 -24.58
C PRO A 701 -64.93 -39.46 -25.45
N GLY A 702 -64.22 -39.01 -26.50
CA GLY A 702 -63.51 -39.89 -27.44
C GLY A 702 -64.37 -40.56 -28.52
N TYR A 703 -65.68 -40.27 -28.62
CA TYR A 703 -66.58 -40.93 -29.57
C TYR A 703 -67.48 -39.96 -30.36
N ILE A 704 -67.53 -40.11 -31.69
CA ILE A 704 -68.52 -39.46 -32.57
C ILE A 704 -69.74 -40.37 -32.71
N PHE A 705 -70.96 -39.81 -32.58
CA PHE A 705 -72.18 -40.53 -32.96
C PHE A 705 -72.49 -40.32 -34.45
N HIS A 706 -72.49 -41.39 -35.24
CA HIS A 706 -72.94 -41.34 -36.64
C HIS A 706 -73.50 -42.69 -37.12
N ARG A 707 -73.94 -42.72 -38.38
CA ARG A 707 -74.27 -43.97 -39.08
C ARG A 707 -73.04 -44.43 -39.86
N GLY A 708 -72.60 -45.66 -39.63
CA GLY A 708 -71.39 -46.24 -40.23
C GLY A 708 -71.63 -47.69 -40.68
N ALA A 709 -70.55 -48.37 -41.07
CA ALA A 709 -70.61 -49.71 -41.67
C ALA A 709 -71.19 -50.81 -40.74
N GLN A 710 -71.17 -50.58 -39.42
CA GLN A 710 -71.68 -51.53 -38.42
C GLN A 710 -73.07 -51.15 -37.86
N GLY A 711 -73.62 -49.98 -38.22
CA GLY A 711 -74.96 -49.55 -37.80
C GLY A 711 -75.07 -48.05 -37.50
N LEU A 712 -76.05 -47.70 -36.66
CA LEU A 712 -76.14 -46.39 -36.00
C LEU A 712 -75.56 -46.53 -34.59
N GLY A 713 -74.71 -45.59 -34.17
CA GLY A 713 -74.10 -45.66 -32.85
C GLY A 713 -72.92 -44.73 -32.67
N TYR A 714 -72.17 -44.94 -31.60
CA TYR A 714 -70.95 -44.22 -31.29
C TYR A 714 -69.75 -44.97 -31.84
N TYR A 715 -68.96 -44.30 -32.68
CA TYR A 715 -67.68 -44.75 -33.21
C TYR A 715 -66.55 -43.98 -32.53
N LEU A 716 -65.42 -44.64 -32.25
CA LEU A 716 -64.26 -44.00 -31.65
C LEU A 716 -63.71 -42.91 -32.60
N ASP A 717 -63.39 -41.72 -32.09
CA ASP A 717 -62.92 -40.61 -32.92
C ASP A 717 -61.39 -40.64 -33.08
N GLU A 718 -60.94 -41.17 -34.22
CA GLU A 718 -59.55 -41.19 -34.67
C GLU A 718 -58.86 -39.82 -34.55
N ARG A 719 -59.58 -38.71 -34.73
CA ARG A 719 -59.03 -37.35 -34.67
C ARG A 719 -58.83 -36.82 -33.26
N GLN A 720 -59.56 -37.33 -32.28
CA GLN A 720 -59.41 -36.96 -30.86
C GLN A 720 -58.47 -37.91 -30.11
N VAL A 721 -58.51 -39.20 -30.46
CA VAL A 721 -57.80 -40.28 -29.75
C VAL A 721 -56.42 -40.57 -30.39
N GLY A 722 -56.26 -40.31 -31.69
CA GLY A 722 -55.00 -40.44 -32.42
C GLY A 722 -54.75 -41.83 -33.00
N ASN A 723 -54.12 -41.86 -34.18
CA ASN A 723 -53.88 -43.09 -34.95
C ASN A 723 -53.02 -44.11 -34.19
N ASP A 724 -52.14 -43.68 -33.30
CA ASP A 724 -51.21 -44.55 -32.57
C ASP A 724 -51.94 -45.43 -31.55
N PHE A 725 -52.91 -44.86 -30.82
CA PHE A 725 -53.78 -45.60 -29.90
C PHE A 725 -54.64 -46.63 -30.65
N VAL A 726 -55.19 -46.25 -31.81
CA VAL A 726 -55.95 -47.16 -32.69
C VAL A 726 -55.04 -48.31 -33.17
N SER A 727 -53.85 -47.98 -33.66
CA SER A 727 -52.87 -48.95 -34.18
C SER A 727 -52.33 -49.90 -33.11
N ALA A 728 -52.14 -49.43 -31.87
CA ALA A 728 -51.79 -50.27 -30.73
C ALA A 728 -52.93 -51.24 -30.37
N ARG A 729 -54.17 -50.75 -30.40
CA ARG A 729 -55.37 -51.54 -30.08
C ARG A 729 -55.71 -52.58 -31.15
N GLU A 730 -55.49 -52.29 -32.44
CA GLU A 730 -55.61 -53.29 -33.51
C GLU A 730 -54.62 -54.45 -33.30
N LYS A 731 -53.37 -54.16 -32.93
CA LYS A 731 -52.36 -55.18 -32.60
C LYS A 731 -52.79 -56.02 -31.39
N ALA A 732 -53.32 -55.39 -30.33
CA ALA A 732 -53.82 -56.09 -29.14
C ALA A 732 -54.98 -57.05 -29.47
N PHE A 733 -55.94 -56.61 -30.29
CA PHE A 733 -57.06 -57.44 -30.72
C PHE A 733 -56.62 -58.65 -31.58
N ILE A 734 -55.55 -58.50 -32.37
CA ILE A 734 -54.94 -59.60 -33.13
C ILE A 734 -54.24 -60.60 -32.19
N THR A 735 -53.67 -60.16 -31.06
CA THR A 735 -53.02 -61.07 -30.09
C THR A 735 -54.02 -61.87 -29.24
N ASP A 736 -55.12 -61.27 -28.78
CA ASP A 736 -56.13 -61.98 -27.96
C ASP A 736 -56.91 -63.05 -28.74
N ALA A 737 -56.94 -62.97 -30.08
CA ALA A 737 -57.62 -63.93 -30.94
C ALA A 737 -56.99 -65.35 -30.99
N ARG A 738 -55.94 -65.64 -30.20
CA ARG A 738 -55.25 -66.94 -30.14
C ARG A 738 -55.24 -67.55 -28.72
N PRO A 739 -56.26 -68.34 -28.35
CA PRO A 739 -56.29 -69.02 -27.07
C PRO A 739 -55.37 -70.26 -27.05
N GLY A 740 -54.23 -70.19 -26.35
CA GLY A 740 -53.53 -71.41 -25.88
C GLY A 740 -52.01 -71.50 -26.07
N ALA A 741 -51.23 -70.63 -25.40
CA ALA A 741 -49.82 -70.91 -25.08
C ALA A 741 -49.40 -70.17 -23.80
N ARG A 742 -48.81 -70.87 -22.81
CA ARG A 742 -48.15 -70.28 -21.63
C ARG A 742 -46.89 -71.07 -21.28
N SER A 743 -45.81 -70.36 -20.96
CA SER A 743 -44.42 -70.86 -20.82
C SER A 743 -43.84 -71.44 -22.14
N ARG A 744 -42.54 -71.29 -22.44
CA ARG A 744 -41.36 -71.20 -21.55
C ARG A 744 -40.15 -70.54 -22.27
N ALA A 745 -39.09 -70.29 -21.51
CA ALA A 745 -37.70 -69.98 -21.91
C ALA A 745 -37.32 -68.49 -22.09
N GLU A 746 -36.10 -68.18 -21.63
CA GLU A 746 -35.45 -66.86 -21.67
C GLU A 746 -34.73 -66.57 -23.00
N GLY A 747 -34.38 -65.30 -23.23
CA GLY A 747 -33.47 -64.84 -24.29
C GLY A 747 -33.46 -63.32 -24.40
N GLY A 748 -32.27 -62.69 -24.48
CA GLY A 748 -32.13 -61.22 -24.67
C GLY A 748 -32.71 -60.74 -26.00
N ASP A 749 -33.06 -59.47 -26.19
CA ASP A 749 -32.26 -58.28 -25.86
C ASP A 749 -33.05 -57.11 -25.26
N ARG A 750 -32.34 -56.15 -24.65
CA ARG A 750 -32.87 -54.88 -24.12
C ARG A 750 -32.16 -53.66 -24.75
N GLU A 751 -32.31 -53.50 -26.06
CA GLU A 751 -32.21 -52.17 -26.65
C GLU A 751 -33.42 -51.33 -26.20
N ARG A 752 -33.20 -50.03 -25.98
CA ARG A 752 -34.14 -49.17 -25.24
C ARG A 752 -34.82 -48.21 -26.21
N HIS A 753 -36.15 -48.18 -26.17
CA HIS A 753 -36.93 -46.99 -26.48
C HIS A 753 -37.74 -46.63 -25.24
N GLU A 754 -37.87 -45.33 -24.98
CA GLU A 754 -38.39 -44.83 -23.71
C GLU A 754 -39.92 -44.84 -23.67
N GLU A 755 -40.50 -45.70 -22.82
CA GLU A 755 -41.81 -45.45 -22.25
C GLU A 755 -41.64 -44.43 -21.12
N VAL A 756 -42.32 -43.28 -21.25
CA VAL A 756 -42.29 -42.20 -20.26
C VAL A 756 -43.36 -42.45 -19.21
N ASP A 757 -43.06 -43.33 -18.26
CA ASP A 757 -43.83 -43.42 -17.01
C ASP A 757 -43.58 -42.18 -16.16
N ILE A 758 -44.66 -41.49 -15.79
CA ILE A 758 -44.61 -40.31 -14.91
C ILE A 758 -44.94 -40.79 -13.49
N ASP A 759 -43.94 -41.34 -12.81
CA ASP A 759 -43.99 -41.60 -11.37
C ASP A 759 -43.59 -40.34 -10.57
N LEU A 760 -44.25 -40.14 -9.43
CA LEU A 760 -44.24 -38.87 -8.68
C LEU A 760 -43.16 -38.82 -7.58
N GLU A 761 -41.88 -39.01 -7.93
CA GLU A 761 -40.72 -38.65 -7.08
C GLU A 761 -39.41 -38.71 -7.90
N GLY A 762 -38.74 -37.58 -8.15
CA GLY A 762 -37.46 -37.57 -8.88
C GLY A 762 -36.96 -36.21 -9.41
N ASP A 763 -35.84 -35.76 -8.85
CA ASP A 763 -34.72 -35.00 -9.43
C ASP A 763 -34.99 -33.77 -10.35
N VAL A 764 -34.88 -32.60 -9.73
CA VAL A 764 -34.30 -31.39 -10.36
C VAL A 764 -32.79 -31.63 -10.58
N PRO A 765 -32.15 -31.15 -11.67
CA PRO A 765 -30.73 -31.41 -11.94
C PRO A 765 -29.77 -30.97 -10.81
N ASP A 766 -28.93 -31.90 -10.37
CA ASP A 766 -28.07 -31.79 -9.18
C ASP A 766 -26.80 -30.91 -9.39
N GLU A 767 -26.50 -30.54 -10.65
CA GLU A 767 -25.23 -29.90 -11.06
C GLU A 767 -24.99 -28.48 -10.52
N VAL A 768 -25.95 -27.89 -9.79
CA VAL A 768 -25.82 -26.54 -9.20
C VAL A 768 -25.67 -26.58 -7.66
N PHE A 769 -25.93 -27.71 -7.00
CA PHE A 769 -25.92 -27.80 -5.52
C PHE A 769 -24.97 -28.85 -4.92
N GLY A 770 -24.44 -29.79 -5.71
CA GLY A 770 -23.75 -30.99 -5.21
C GLY A 770 -22.57 -30.79 -4.23
N ASN A 771 -21.78 -29.72 -4.37
CA ASN A 771 -20.50 -29.62 -3.64
C ASN A 771 -20.64 -29.33 -2.13
N LEU A 772 -21.57 -28.46 -1.72
CA LEU A 772 -21.64 -27.98 -0.32
C LEU A 772 -22.22 -29.03 0.65
N ALA A 773 -23.14 -29.88 0.19
CA ALA A 773 -23.70 -30.96 1.01
C ALA A 773 -22.71 -32.12 1.20
N ALA A 774 -21.88 -32.40 0.19
CA ALA A 774 -20.84 -33.42 0.23
C ALA A 774 -19.71 -33.03 1.22
N GLU A 775 -19.14 -31.82 1.07
CA GLU A 775 -18.08 -31.32 1.96
C GLU A 775 -18.54 -31.28 3.43
N ALA A 776 -19.77 -30.84 3.70
CA ALA A 776 -20.32 -30.81 5.06
C ALA A 776 -20.47 -32.21 5.70
N LYS A 777 -20.63 -33.26 4.87
CA LYS A 777 -20.75 -34.67 5.31
C LYS A 777 -19.37 -35.30 5.50
N GLU A 778 -18.40 -34.98 4.65
CA GLU A 778 -17.02 -35.46 4.79
C GLU A 778 -16.26 -34.77 5.93
N MET A 779 -16.51 -33.47 6.16
CA MET A 779 -16.01 -32.73 7.34
C MET A 779 -16.62 -33.19 8.67
N ARG A 780 -17.70 -34.00 8.65
CA ARG A 780 -18.19 -34.75 9.81
C ARG A 780 -17.50 -36.12 9.91
N ARG A 781 -17.40 -36.87 8.81
CA ARG A 781 -16.74 -38.20 8.77
C ARG A 781 -15.24 -38.15 9.10
N ASN A 782 -14.56 -37.02 8.87
CA ASN A 782 -13.17 -36.80 9.26
C ASN A 782 -13.02 -36.20 10.68
N LYS A 783 -14.08 -36.23 11.50
CA LYS A 783 -14.14 -35.71 12.88
C LYS A 783 -14.64 -36.73 13.91
N GLU A 784 -15.02 -37.91 13.44
CA GLU A 784 -15.26 -39.14 14.21
C GLU A 784 -14.04 -40.07 14.06
#